data_AF-A0A2E7DHC7-F1
#
_entry.id   AF-A0A2E7DHC7-F1
#
_cell.length_a   1.000
_cell.length_b   1.000
_cell.length_c   1.000
_cell.angle_alpha   90.00
_cell.angle_beta   90.00
_cell.angle_gamma   90.00
#
_symmetry.space_group_name_H-M   'P 1'
#
loop_
_entity.id
_entity.type
_entity.pdbx_description
1 polymer ?
#
loop_
_entity_poly.entity_id
_entity_poly.type
_entity_poly.pdbx_seq_one_letter_code
_entity_poly.pdbx_strand_id
1 'polypeptide(L)'
;MRRVTGLVGILTLCAAVLVPATYGYAAKVSVDAGDGFDRIRFDWPSRVKYSAQRFGNTLLLEFARPVRGNIAEAAANLDQFVGSARRQESGREVVVEFTGGHRFRTFRDGNAVVVMVGSGPGLDLSLQPKSASKSVNKTGTESSVKAVGAAARASERLAVRVGAHPTYNRIVFDWRRPAAYEVKPEDGRTRISFSRPATIDVDRLRARLPSSFAGIASELSASGNLDVVIPVPEGIRVRHLVSGPKVVVDLVKDPDAKAPKVLKASKPQTVPQKVAGTQPSVAGVGNERKATSTFRNKDQVASQFGLASSQNPERATRPEPLKPGETITEAPPPVRTDLLAVNKPQKVTNASSTTWMSSAAIPPASISSQVISPATNGQGVRSDAQVRTPQVTAAPSGQTTVATQSVLEQGAPQGTGVTASGEGSNSVVSALKALEGATISGPSLPVAVTAGEQVTSLRFDWPEAVAAAVFMRAENLWVVFNQSVTFDLSQLLASQVRIMGRAEQIPVAPGSALRVPLVAGIAPRVWRDGNSWVVDLAPQSMRPDVALEVDTQQSSPQGPRVFVRAEGTGITTVARDPEVGDQLFVVPVIELSRGIDARRDYAQFRILSSVQGLVVRPLIDEIEVRVLPDGVAITASKLRGLEVSKPNGGGSETELVGYRTDGLPPGLTPGRIFNMVSWRRGAKPKDFRKTKLDLQLRIAGADIFSNGPRLSLAQFFFANGLAAEAMGMIRIIESSDEELGRRPDIRGMRGAAHFILGRYNEAEKDLDNPTLNGFAEAELWRGAANAAQGKWKDAIEHFARAGEIPGGYPRNFATQLAMLAAEAAVRAGDFRGAGGFLGAIAEGDPTAGEMARLNYLRGRVLYASGNIDRAREAWRLLAEGEDRWSRVRARRALIEHALREGTISRTEAIDQLERLRFAWRGDQLEFDLLRRLGKLYLEEDDFVKGLEALRQAVLFFPDNIFAGAVTKEMTEEFASIYTDGTADTMPPLTALSLYDQFRELTPVGRRGDAIIQRLADRLVQVDLLDRAAILLDRQVRFRLQGVPKAKVGSRLALIRLLDRQSQKALEALDESVAPGLDAQLSLQRKRLRARAIFELGDAQTALKLLRRDETREARLLRADIYWRTQDWKKAAEVFKELIGQAGQDGRRIDDSQATLILNWAVTLSMSDDFDQLNRARQIYGQQIDGTSYREAFRLITNRTEGELSDFLTLTARFEEIGRFQAFLSSYRDKLKDNPLSAVN
;
A
#
# COMPACT_ATOMS: atom_id res chain seq x y z
N MET A 1 -72.18 46.83 14.76
CA MET A 1 -72.45 47.95 13.82
C MET A 1 -71.15 48.39 13.16
N ARG A 2 -71.16 49.43 12.30
CA ARG A 2 -70.01 49.88 11.49
C ARG A 2 -68.91 50.58 12.32
N ARG A 3 -67.70 50.57 11.75
CA ARG A 3 -66.54 51.48 11.89
C ARG A 3 -66.65 52.68 12.85
N VAL A 4 -65.57 52.92 13.61
CA VAL A 4 -65.02 54.26 13.89
C VAL A 4 -63.50 54.22 13.63
N THR A 5 -62.92 55.34 13.17
CA THR A 5 -61.50 55.51 12.79
C THR A 5 -60.72 56.31 13.83
N GLY A 6 -59.43 56.01 14.06
CA GLY A 6 -58.63 56.69 15.10
C GLY A 6 -57.11 56.45 15.04
N LEU A 7 -56.45 57.11 14.10
CA LEU A 7 -55.00 57.23 13.84
C LEU A 7 -54.06 57.25 15.09
N VAL A 8 -53.52 56.09 15.53
CA VAL A 8 -52.25 55.94 16.28
C VAL A 8 -51.61 54.59 15.91
N GLY A 9 -50.29 54.54 15.66
CA GLY A 9 -49.61 53.25 15.37
C GLY A 9 -48.21 53.31 14.75
N ILE A 10 -47.40 54.33 15.01
CA ILE A 10 -46.07 54.48 14.40
C ILE A 10 -44.98 53.87 15.29
N LEU A 11 -44.68 52.57 15.10
CA LEU A 11 -43.32 51.96 15.22
C LEU A 11 -43.38 50.42 15.15
N THR A 12 -43.59 49.85 13.95
CA THR A 12 -43.12 48.49 13.57
C THR A 12 -43.33 48.23 12.08
N LEU A 13 -42.35 48.57 11.24
CA LEU A 13 -42.36 48.22 9.82
C LEU A 13 -40.95 47.84 9.35
N CYS A 14 -40.58 46.57 9.52
CA CYS A 14 -39.32 46.04 9.00
C CYS A 14 -39.40 44.53 8.70
N ALA A 15 -38.75 44.11 7.60
CA ALA A 15 -38.27 42.76 7.35
C ALA A 15 -39.28 41.58 7.37
N ALA A 16 -40.29 41.61 6.49
CA ALA A 16 -40.93 40.39 6.02
C ALA A 16 -39.99 39.61 5.05
N VAL A 17 -38.99 38.93 5.59
CA VAL A 17 -38.06 38.10 4.79
C VAL A 17 -38.68 36.73 4.54
N LEU A 18 -39.08 36.45 3.30
CA LEU A 18 -39.33 35.08 2.86
C LEU A 18 -38.00 34.31 2.91
N VAL A 19 -37.85 33.43 3.89
CA VAL A 19 -36.84 32.36 3.83
C VAL A 19 -37.32 31.36 2.77
N PRO A 20 -36.61 31.17 1.64
CA PRO A 20 -36.98 30.15 0.68
C PRO A 20 -36.73 28.79 1.32
N ALA A 21 -37.80 28.07 1.66
CA ALA A 21 -37.71 26.71 2.16
C ALA A 21 -36.97 25.85 1.14
N THR A 22 -35.76 25.40 1.48
CA THR A 22 -34.92 24.57 0.62
C THR A 22 -35.49 23.15 0.57
N TYR A 23 -36.53 22.97 -0.25
CA TYR A 23 -37.19 21.70 -0.50
C TYR A 23 -36.16 20.65 -0.89
N GLY A 24 -35.80 19.79 0.07
CA GLY A 24 -34.91 18.67 -0.15
C GLY A 24 -35.53 17.72 -1.17
N TYR A 25 -35.07 17.80 -2.42
CA TYR A 25 -35.49 16.91 -3.49
C TYR A 25 -35.15 15.46 -3.12
N ALA A 26 -36.19 14.64 -3.05
CA ALA A 26 -36.12 13.23 -2.71
C ALA A 26 -36.34 12.39 -3.98
N ALA A 27 -35.89 11.13 -3.98
CA ALA A 27 -36.01 10.30 -5.17
C ALA A 27 -37.47 10.02 -5.51
N LYS A 28 -37.82 10.14 -6.81
CA LYS A 28 -38.97 9.45 -7.39
C LYS A 28 -38.60 7.98 -7.55
N VAL A 29 -39.53 7.08 -7.27
CA VAL A 29 -39.34 5.63 -7.42
C VAL A 29 -40.12 5.16 -8.64
N SER A 30 -39.54 4.22 -9.37
CA SER A 30 -40.16 3.53 -10.50
C SER A 30 -39.71 2.07 -10.49
N VAL A 31 -40.58 1.18 -10.94
CA VAL A 31 -40.37 -0.26 -11.01
C VAL A 31 -40.64 -0.75 -12.42
N ASP A 32 -40.03 -1.87 -12.77
CA ASP A 32 -40.09 -2.46 -14.10
C ASP A 32 -39.72 -3.96 -14.01
N ALA A 33 -40.57 -4.84 -14.52
CA ALA A 33 -40.32 -6.28 -14.58
C ALA A 33 -39.95 -6.65 -16.02
N GLY A 34 -38.84 -7.36 -16.20
CA GLY A 34 -38.32 -7.78 -17.50
C GLY A 34 -37.99 -9.27 -17.52
N ASP A 35 -37.74 -9.81 -18.70
CA ASP A 35 -37.59 -11.25 -18.91
C ASP A 35 -36.34 -11.79 -18.18
N GLY A 36 -36.55 -12.35 -16.98
CA GLY A 36 -35.50 -12.82 -16.08
C GLY A 36 -34.95 -11.80 -15.07
N PHE A 37 -35.56 -10.62 -14.90
CA PHE A 37 -35.19 -9.67 -13.84
C PHE A 37 -36.34 -8.76 -13.36
N ASP A 38 -36.30 -8.38 -12.08
CA ASP A 38 -36.99 -7.22 -11.53
C ASP A 38 -36.05 -6.01 -11.46
N ARG A 39 -36.58 -4.81 -11.65
CA ARG A 39 -35.82 -3.55 -11.66
C ARG A 39 -36.51 -2.48 -10.82
N ILE A 40 -35.76 -1.87 -9.89
CA ILE A 40 -36.17 -0.71 -9.09
C ILE A 40 -35.23 0.46 -9.42
N ARG A 41 -35.79 1.60 -9.84
CA ARG A 41 -35.06 2.84 -10.16
C ARG A 41 -35.46 3.97 -9.21
N PHE A 42 -34.45 4.58 -8.58
CA PHE A 42 -34.56 5.73 -7.68
C PHE A 42 -33.95 6.96 -8.35
N ASP A 43 -34.74 7.97 -8.72
CA ASP A 43 -34.33 9.09 -9.56
C ASP A 43 -34.37 10.44 -8.81
N TRP A 44 -33.25 11.16 -8.74
CA TRP A 44 -33.10 12.46 -8.08
C TRP A 44 -32.70 13.57 -9.08
N PRO A 45 -33.10 14.83 -8.89
CA PRO A 45 -32.66 15.96 -9.73
C PRO A 45 -31.14 16.23 -9.75
N SER A 46 -30.37 15.67 -8.82
CA SER A 46 -28.90 15.68 -8.85
C SER A 46 -28.33 14.41 -8.25
N ARG A 47 -27.14 13.97 -8.69
CA ARG A 47 -26.46 12.77 -8.17
C ARG A 47 -26.43 12.68 -6.64
N VAL A 48 -26.78 11.51 -6.12
CA VAL A 48 -26.75 11.16 -4.69
C VAL A 48 -25.72 10.03 -4.44
N LYS A 49 -24.95 10.12 -3.34
CA LYS A 49 -24.09 9.02 -2.85
C LYS A 49 -24.97 7.91 -2.27
N TYR A 50 -24.65 6.65 -2.55
CA TYR A 50 -25.39 5.50 -2.02
C TYR A 50 -24.47 4.35 -1.62
N SER A 51 -24.94 3.48 -0.72
CA SER A 51 -24.35 2.18 -0.39
C SER A 51 -25.36 1.06 -0.70
N ALA A 52 -24.88 -0.18 -0.81
CA ALA A 52 -25.71 -1.36 -1.02
C ALA A 52 -25.08 -2.58 -0.31
N GLN A 53 -25.81 -3.22 0.61
CA GLN A 53 -25.31 -4.32 1.44
C GLN A 53 -26.33 -5.46 1.53
N ARG A 54 -25.92 -6.70 1.21
CA ARG A 54 -26.80 -7.89 1.21
C ARG A 54 -26.68 -8.68 2.51
N PHE A 55 -27.82 -8.98 3.12
CA PHE A 55 -27.98 -9.73 4.36
C PHE A 55 -28.95 -10.90 4.12
N GLY A 56 -28.43 -12.10 3.81
CA GLY A 56 -29.27 -13.23 3.41
C GLY A 56 -30.03 -12.92 2.11
N ASN A 57 -31.37 -13.06 2.12
CA ASN A 57 -32.23 -12.67 1.01
C ASN A 57 -32.49 -11.15 0.92
N THR A 58 -32.14 -10.39 1.96
CA THR A 58 -32.42 -8.94 2.05
C THR A 58 -31.26 -8.11 1.48
N LEU A 59 -31.57 -6.92 0.96
CA LEU A 59 -30.64 -5.91 0.47
C LEU A 59 -30.98 -4.56 1.14
N LEU A 60 -30.06 -4.02 1.93
CA LEU A 60 -30.12 -2.66 2.45
C LEU A 60 -29.48 -1.70 1.44
N LEU A 61 -30.18 -0.60 1.16
CA LEU A 61 -29.72 0.51 0.34
C LEU A 61 -29.73 1.78 1.18
N GLU A 62 -28.57 2.40 1.39
CA GLU A 62 -28.45 3.66 2.14
C GLU A 62 -28.21 4.82 1.17
N PHE A 63 -28.97 5.90 1.28
CA PHE A 63 -28.87 7.07 0.39
C PHE A 63 -28.55 8.35 1.17
N ALA A 64 -27.61 9.15 0.66
CA ALA A 64 -27.25 10.44 1.27
C ALA A 64 -28.37 11.52 1.19
N ARG A 65 -29.49 11.22 0.50
CA ARG A 65 -30.73 12.01 0.47
C ARG A 65 -31.93 11.07 0.57
N PRO A 66 -33.06 11.51 1.16
CA PRO A 66 -34.23 10.66 1.30
C PRO A 66 -34.90 10.29 -0.03
N VAL A 67 -35.77 9.29 0.04
CA VAL A 67 -36.66 8.80 -1.03
C VAL A 67 -38.11 9.19 -0.68
N ARG A 68 -38.91 9.65 -1.66
CA ARG A 68 -40.34 9.95 -1.50
C ARG A 68 -41.17 9.15 -2.52
N GLY A 69 -42.12 8.37 -2.02
CA GLY A 69 -42.97 7.50 -2.81
C GLY A 69 -43.28 6.22 -2.03
N ASN A 70 -44.37 5.55 -2.37
CA ASN A 70 -44.76 4.30 -1.73
C ASN A 70 -43.97 3.13 -2.33
N ILE A 71 -42.81 2.85 -1.76
CA ILE A 71 -41.90 1.80 -2.23
C ILE A 71 -42.55 0.41 -2.15
N ALA A 72 -43.42 0.17 -1.16
CA ALA A 72 -44.11 -1.10 -1.00
C ALA A 72 -45.14 -1.34 -2.11
N GLU A 73 -45.96 -0.34 -2.41
CA GLU A 73 -46.93 -0.36 -3.53
C GLU A 73 -46.25 -0.48 -4.89
N ALA A 74 -45.08 0.15 -5.07
CA ALA A 74 -44.28 -0.05 -6.27
C ALA A 74 -43.75 -1.49 -6.37
N ALA A 75 -43.08 -1.99 -5.33
CA ALA A 75 -42.48 -3.33 -5.33
C ALA A 75 -43.48 -4.49 -5.29
N ALA A 76 -44.76 -4.24 -4.96
CA ALA A 76 -45.83 -5.24 -5.07
C ALA A 76 -46.07 -5.76 -6.51
N ASN A 77 -45.46 -5.12 -7.52
CA ASN A 77 -45.53 -5.50 -8.94
C ASN A 77 -44.23 -6.18 -9.45
N LEU A 78 -43.37 -6.67 -8.54
CA LEU A 78 -42.06 -7.28 -8.82
C LEU A 78 -41.91 -8.67 -8.17
N ASP A 79 -42.97 -9.47 -8.17
CA ASP A 79 -43.06 -10.70 -7.37
C ASP A 79 -42.17 -11.86 -7.86
N GLN A 80 -41.52 -11.74 -9.02
CA GLN A 80 -40.69 -12.80 -9.61
C GLN A 80 -39.39 -13.05 -8.80
N PHE A 81 -38.72 -11.99 -8.36
CA PHE A 81 -37.46 -12.03 -7.62
C PHE A 81 -37.44 -11.09 -6.39
N VAL A 82 -38.32 -10.08 -6.31
CA VAL A 82 -38.45 -9.13 -5.19
C VAL A 82 -39.76 -9.37 -4.41
N GLY A 83 -39.66 -10.10 -3.30
CA GLY A 83 -40.82 -10.40 -2.45
C GLY A 83 -41.36 -9.21 -1.66
N SER A 84 -40.52 -8.22 -1.32
CA SER A 84 -40.97 -6.95 -0.73
C SER A 84 -39.95 -5.83 -0.92
N ALA A 85 -40.38 -4.57 -0.78
CA ALA A 85 -39.48 -3.47 -0.49
C ALA A 85 -40.13 -2.44 0.43
N ARG A 86 -39.38 -1.95 1.43
CA ARG A 86 -39.86 -0.96 2.41
C ARG A 86 -38.82 0.13 2.69
N ARG A 87 -39.30 1.35 2.93
CA ARG A 87 -38.47 2.50 3.34
C ARG A 87 -38.40 2.54 4.86
N GLN A 88 -37.24 2.79 5.44
CA GLN A 88 -37.12 3.05 6.89
C GLN A 88 -37.62 4.46 7.25
N GLU A 89 -37.83 4.69 8.54
CA GLU A 89 -38.33 5.95 9.13
C GLU A 89 -37.47 7.17 8.76
N SER A 90 -36.14 7.00 8.70
CA SER A 90 -35.18 8.04 8.26
C SER A 90 -35.43 8.54 6.83
N GLY A 91 -36.21 7.81 6.03
CA GLY A 91 -36.47 8.05 4.62
C GLY A 91 -35.26 7.86 3.70
N ARG A 92 -34.06 7.68 4.27
CA ARG A 92 -32.77 7.53 3.56
C ARG A 92 -32.41 6.08 3.28
N GLU A 93 -33.04 5.14 3.94
CA GLU A 93 -32.76 3.72 3.79
C GLU A 93 -33.94 2.99 3.16
N VAL A 94 -33.63 2.07 2.26
CA VAL A 94 -34.59 1.18 1.60
C VAL A 94 -34.12 -0.26 1.79
N VAL A 95 -35.01 -1.09 2.31
CA VAL A 95 -34.80 -2.52 2.54
C VAL A 95 -35.59 -3.26 1.48
N VAL A 96 -34.90 -3.97 0.58
CA VAL A 96 -35.49 -4.81 -0.47
C VAL A 96 -35.30 -6.27 -0.09
N GLU A 97 -36.34 -7.07 -0.14
CA GLU A 97 -36.35 -8.48 0.24
C GLU A 97 -36.58 -9.33 -0.99
N PHE A 98 -35.71 -10.31 -1.25
CA PHE A 98 -35.82 -11.15 -2.44
C PHE A 98 -36.61 -12.43 -2.11
N THR A 99 -37.37 -12.94 -3.08
CA THR A 99 -38.10 -14.23 -2.95
C THR A 99 -37.18 -15.43 -2.72
N GLY A 100 -35.87 -15.27 -2.99
CA GLY A 100 -34.86 -16.31 -2.83
C GLY A 100 -33.42 -15.79 -2.88
N GLY A 101 -32.48 -16.72 -3.05
CA GLY A 101 -31.04 -16.47 -3.17
C GLY A 101 -30.60 -15.78 -4.47
N HIS A 102 -31.45 -14.95 -5.07
CA HIS A 102 -31.25 -14.36 -6.38
C HIS A 102 -30.04 -13.42 -6.46
N ARG A 103 -29.49 -13.29 -7.67
CA ARG A 103 -28.37 -12.39 -7.94
C ARG A 103 -28.93 -10.98 -8.12
N PHE A 104 -28.16 -9.98 -7.69
CA PHE A 104 -28.52 -8.58 -7.88
C PHE A 104 -27.34 -7.77 -8.40
N ARG A 105 -27.66 -6.61 -8.95
CA ARG A 105 -26.71 -5.61 -9.43
C ARG A 105 -27.25 -4.22 -9.11
N THR A 106 -26.44 -3.38 -8.45
CA THR A 106 -26.73 -1.95 -8.32
C THR A 106 -25.81 -1.14 -9.22
N PHE A 107 -26.33 -0.14 -9.91
CA PHE A 107 -25.55 0.77 -10.74
C PHE A 107 -26.18 2.17 -10.76
N ARG A 108 -25.48 3.13 -11.36
CA ARG A 108 -25.98 4.50 -11.57
C ARG A 108 -26.32 4.69 -13.04
N ASP A 109 -27.45 5.32 -13.30
CA ASP A 109 -27.84 5.81 -14.63
C ASP A 109 -28.16 7.30 -14.55
N GLY A 110 -27.35 8.15 -15.18
CA GLY A 110 -27.44 9.61 -15.03
C GLY A 110 -27.32 10.09 -13.58
N ASN A 111 -28.43 10.57 -13.02
CA ASN A 111 -28.58 10.89 -11.59
C ASN A 111 -29.16 9.74 -10.76
N ALA A 112 -29.87 8.81 -11.40
CA ALA A 112 -30.61 7.73 -10.76
C ALA A 112 -29.71 6.60 -10.25
N VAL A 113 -30.20 5.87 -9.25
CA VAL A 113 -29.65 4.58 -8.82
C VAL A 113 -30.62 3.49 -9.25
N VAL A 114 -30.11 2.47 -9.91
CA VAL A 114 -30.88 1.33 -10.41
C VAL A 114 -30.42 0.07 -9.68
N VAL A 115 -31.39 -0.69 -9.21
CA VAL A 115 -31.23 -2.02 -8.61
C VAL A 115 -31.91 -3.00 -9.57
N MET A 116 -31.19 -4.02 -10.02
CA MET A 116 -31.77 -5.16 -10.74
C MET A 116 -31.55 -6.43 -9.93
N VAL A 117 -32.56 -7.29 -9.87
CA VAL A 117 -32.56 -8.58 -9.15
C VAL A 117 -33.06 -9.64 -10.12
N GLY A 118 -32.41 -10.79 -10.23
CA GLY A 118 -32.82 -11.79 -11.24
C GLY A 118 -31.97 -13.04 -11.33
N SER A 119 -32.23 -13.81 -12.38
CA SER A 119 -31.53 -15.06 -12.70
C SER A 119 -30.54 -14.87 -13.86
N GLY A 120 -29.26 -15.10 -13.58
CA GLY A 120 -28.19 -15.27 -14.57
C GLY A 120 -28.15 -14.24 -15.71
N PRO A 121 -28.61 -14.56 -16.94
CA PRO A 121 -28.43 -13.71 -18.12
C PRO A 121 -29.08 -12.33 -18.07
N GLY A 122 -30.22 -12.17 -17.39
CA GLY A 122 -31.01 -10.92 -17.40
C GLY A 122 -30.35 -9.70 -16.73
N LEU A 123 -29.17 -9.86 -16.13
CA LEU A 123 -28.44 -8.82 -15.39
C LEU A 123 -27.33 -8.12 -16.21
N ASP A 124 -27.21 -8.41 -17.50
CA ASP A 124 -26.31 -7.69 -18.40
C ASP A 124 -26.95 -6.44 -19.02
N LEU A 125 -26.20 -5.34 -19.04
CA LEU A 125 -26.63 -4.03 -19.53
C LEU A 125 -26.17 -3.76 -20.97
N SER A 126 -25.62 -4.77 -21.66
CA SER A 126 -25.33 -4.70 -23.09
C SER A 126 -26.59 -4.75 -23.97
N LEU A 127 -27.71 -5.24 -23.43
CA LEU A 127 -29.00 -5.35 -24.10
C LEU A 127 -29.89 -4.14 -23.80
N GLN A 128 -29.95 -3.19 -24.73
CA GLN A 128 -31.04 -2.21 -24.79
C GLN A 128 -32.31 -2.87 -25.34
N PRO A 129 -33.51 -2.50 -24.88
CA PRO A 129 -34.75 -3.04 -25.43
C PRO A 129 -34.93 -2.61 -26.89
N LYS A 130 -34.87 -3.56 -27.82
CA LYS A 130 -35.27 -3.32 -29.21
C LYS A 130 -36.80 -3.37 -29.31
N SER A 131 -37.40 -2.28 -29.80
CA SER A 131 -38.81 -2.27 -30.18
C SER A 131 -39.14 -3.37 -31.18
N ALA A 132 -40.36 -3.90 -31.08
CA ALA A 132 -40.76 -5.10 -31.82
C ALA A 132 -40.72 -4.93 -33.35
N SER A 133 -40.22 -5.95 -34.03
CA SER A 133 -40.47 -6.18 -35.46
C SER A 133 -40.62 -7.69 -35.70
N LYS A 134 -41.69 -8.08 -36.39
CA LYS A 134 -41.99 -9.48 -36.70
C LYS A 134 -41.17 -9.92 -37.92
N SER A 135 -40.53 -11.09 -37.84
CA SER A 135 -40.44 -11.99 -38.99
C SER A 135 -40.24 -13.44 -38.52
N VAL A 136 -40.60 -14.39 -39.40
CA VAL A 136 -40.62 -15.83 -39.14
C VAL A 136 -39.71 -16.52 -40.15
N ASN A 137 -38.82 -17.41 -39.72
CA ASN A 137 -38.67 -18.70 -40.40
C ASN A 137 -37.95 -19.80 -39.60
N LYS A 138 -38.10 -21.03 -40.11
CA LYS A 138 -37.62 -22.30 -39.53
C LYS A 138 -36.19 -22.66 -39.95
N THR A 139 -35.70 -23.79 -39.40
CA THR A 139 -34.46 -24.54 -39.75
C THR A 139 -33.14 -23.90 -39.30
N GLY A 140 -32.08 -24.66 -39.03
CA GLY A 140 -32.01 -26.12 -38.92
C GLY A 140 -30.58 -26.67 -38.79
N THR A 141 -30.20 -27.11 -37.59
CA THR A 141 -29.25 -28.22 -37.30
C THR A 141 -27.80 -28.20 -37.86
N GLU A 142 -27.34 -27.22 -38.64
CA GLU A 142 -25.94 -27.20 -39.14
C GLU A 142 -24.97 -26.27 -38.39
N SER A 143 -25.45 -25.27 -37.65
CA SER A 143 -24.58 -24.17 -37.15
C SER A 143 -23.62 -24.55 -36.01
N SER A 144 -23.82 -25.67 -35.32
CA SER A 144 -23.07 -26.03 -34.10
C SER A 144 -21.58 -26.26 -34.34
N VAL A 145 -21.21 -26.92 -35.43
CA VAL A 145 -19.81 -27.23 -35.76
C VAL A 145 -19.05 -25.98 -36.24
N LYS A 146 -19.71 -25.10 -37.00
CA LYS A 146 -19.12 -23.81 -37.42
C LYS A 146 -19.01 -22.81 -36.25
N ALA A 147 -19.90 -22.86 -35.26
CA ALA A 147 -19.87 -21.95 -34.11
C ALA A 147 -18.60 -22.12 -33.26
N VAL A 148 -18.16 -23.36 -32.99
CA VAL A 148 -16.93 -23.61 -32.22
C VAL A 148 -15.68 -23.12 -32.99
N GLY A 149 -15.61 -23.37 -34.30
CA GLY A 149 -14.54 -22.87 -35.15
C GLY A 149 -14.51 -21.33 -35.28
N ALA A 150 -15.67 -20.68 -35.23
CA ALA A 150 -15.78 -19.22 -35.18
C ALA A 150 -15.37 -18.64 -33.82
N ALA A 151 -15.77 -19.27 -32.71
CA ALA A 151 -15.38 -18.87 -31.36
C ALA A 151 -13.86 -18.97 -31.15
N ALA A 152 -13.22 -20.05 -31.62
CA ALA A 152 -11.77 -20.20 -31.59
C ALA A 152 -11.05 -19.10 -32.39
N ARG A 153 -11.59 -18.69 -33.55
CA ARG A 153 -11.06 -17.59 -34.38
C ARG A 153 -11.37 -16.18 -33.85
N ALA A 154 -12.28 -16.04 -32.89
CA ALA A 154 -12.65 -14.77 -32.26
C ALA A 154 -12.14 -14.64 -30.80
N SER A 155 -11.43 -15.65 -30.29
CA SER A 155 -10.91 -15.66 -28.91
C SER A 155 -9.81 -14.61 -28.71
N GLU A 156 -9.96 -13.74 -27.72
CA GLU A 156 -8.96 -12.72 -27.40
C GLU A 156 -7.71 -13.39 -26.81
N ARG A 157 -6.50 -12.97 -27.22
CA ARG A 157 -5.26 -13.35 -26.53
C ARG A 157 -5.21 -12.63 -25.18
N LEU A 158 -5.50 -13.37 -24.12
CA LEU A 158 -5.48 -12.90 -22.74
C LEU A 158 -4.04 -12.83 -22.24
N ALA A 159 -3.60 -11.63 -21.86
CA ALA A 159 -2.28 -11.46 -21.27
C ALA A 159 -2.24 -12.07 -19.87
N VAL A 160 -1.22 -12.90 -19.61
CA VAL A 160 -0.96 -13.48 -18.29
C VAL A 160 0.39 -12.99 -17.79
N ARG A 161 0.44 -12.51 -16.54
CA ARG A 161 1.69 -12.13 -15.86
C ARG A 161 2.02 -13.14 -14.78
N VAL A 162 3.31 -13.29 -14.49
CA VAL A 162 3.81 -14.02 -13.32
C VAL A 162 4.68 -13.07 -12.50
N GLY A 163 4.55 -13.13 -11.17
CA GLY A 163 5.43 -12.46 -10.22
C GLY A 163 5.87 -13.43 -9.13
N ALA A 164 7.17 -13.61 -8.96
CA ALA A 164 7.72 -14.37 -7.84
C ALA A 164 7.77 -13.48 -6.59
N HIS A 165 7.32 -14.00 -5.44
CA HIS A 165 7.45 -13.36 -4.14
C HIS A 165 8.09 -14.35 -3.13
N PRO A 166 8.71 -13.89 -2.03
CA PRO A 166 9.50 -14.75 -1.14
C PRO A 166 8.77 -15.96 -0.53
N THR A 167 7.43 -15.95 -0.49
CA THR A 167 6.60 -17.03 0.09
C THR A 167 5.52 -17.58 -0.85
N TYR A 168 5.39 -17.04 -2.06
CA TYR A 168 4.37 -17.46 -3.04
C TYR A 168 4.71 -17.02 -4.47
N ASN A 169 4.18 -17.73 -5.47
CA ASN A 169 4.20 -17.29 -6.87
C ASN A 169 2.82 -16.78 -7.27
N ARG A 170 2.74 -15.60 -7.89
CA ARG A 170 1.50 -14.95 -8.30
C ARG A 170 1.32 -15.03 -9.81
N ILE A 171 0.17 -15.54 -10.25
CA ILE A 171 -0.29 -15.52 -11.65
C ILE A 171 -1.42 -14.47 -11.76
N VAL A 172 -1.39 -13.63 -12.80
CA VAL A 172 -2.40 -12.58 -13.02
C VAL A 172 -2.94 -12.65 -14.44
N PHE A 173 -4.25 -12.84 -14.57
CA PHE A 173 -4.99 -12.85 -15.84
C PHE A 173 -5.54 -11.44 -16.12
N ASP A 174 -4.92 -10.73 -17.07
CA ASP A 174 -5.22 -9.33 -17.42
C ASP A 174 -6.40 -9.22 -18.41
N TRP A 175 -7.62 -9.53 -17.96
CA TRP A 175 -8.82 -9.31 -18.77
C TRP A 175 -9.07 -7.80 -18.98
N ARG A 176 -9.49 -7.39 -20.19
CA ARG A 176 -9.91 -5.99 -20.46
C ARG A 176 -11.27 -5.62 -19.88
N ARG A 177 -12.08 -6.62 -19.53
CA ARG A 177 -13.43 -6.48 -18.91
C ARG A 177 -13.58 -7.62 -17.89
N PRO A 178 -14.28 -7.42 -16.76
CA PRO A 178 -14.39 -8.47 -15.74
C PRO A 178 -14.94 -9.79 -16.29
N ALA A 179 -14.23 -10.89 -16.03
CA ALA A 179 -14.66 -12.25 -16.32
C ALA A 179 -15.16 -12.92 -15.03
N ALA A 180 -16.31 -13.58 -15.08
CA ALA A 180 -16.67 -14.50 -14.00
C ALA A 180 -15.81 -15.76 -14.13
N TYR A 181 -15.40 -16.33 -13.00
CA TYR A 181 -14.58 -17.54 -12.96
C TYR A 181 -14.97 -18.42 -11.79
N GLU A 182 -14.70 -19.71 -11.92
CA GLU A 182 -14.84 -20.73 -10.88
C GLU A 182 -13.49 -21.42 -10.67
N VAL A 183 -13.20 -21.83 -9.44
CA VAL A 183 -11.95 -22.54 -9.09
C VAL A 183 -12.33 -23.88 -8.47
N LYS A 184 -11.97 -24.99 -9.13
CA LYS A 184 -12.25 -26.35 -8.69
C LYS A 184 -10.94 -27.05 -8.34
N PRO A 185 -10.71 -27.43 -7.07
CA PRO A 185 -9.63 -28.34 -6.73
C PRO A 185 -9.95 -29.73 -7.31
N GLU A 186 -8.93 -30.39 -7.84
CA GLU A 186 -8.96 -31.74 -8.40
C GLU A 186 -7.75 -32.50 -7.83
N ASP A 187 -7.69 -33.83 -7.92
CA ASP A 187 -6.61 -34.59 -7.25
C ASP A 187 -5.22 -34.21 -7.81
N GLY A 188 -4.41 -33.56 -6.96
CA GLY A 188 -3.10 -33.00 -7.30
C GLY A 188 -3.12 -31.79 -8.26
N ARG A 189 -4.29 -31.19 -8.55
CA ARG A 189 -4.47 -30.09 -9.52
C ARG A 189 -5.57 -29.10 -9.09
N THR A 190 -5.71 -28.02 -9.82
CA THR A 190 -6.82 -27.06 -9.70
C THR A 190 -7.19 -26.54 -11.08
N ARG A 191 -8.44 -26.70 -11.49
CA ARG A 191 -8.99 -26.12 -12.73
C ARG A 191 -9.62 -24.77 -12.42
N ILE A 192 -9.30 -23.77 -13.24
CA ILE A 192 -9.81 -22.41 -13.17
C ILE A 192 -10.60 -22.13 -14.45
N SER A 193 -11.92 -22.11 -14.33
CA SER A 193 -12.86 -22.00 -15.46
C SER A 193 -13.36 -20.56 -15.60
N PHE A 194 -12.98 -19.87 -16.68
CA PHE A 194 -13.40 -18.51 -16.98
C PHE A 194 -14.58 -18.50 -17.96
N SER A 195 -15.65 -17.77 -17.63
CA SER A 195 -16.90 -17.70 -18.41
C SER A 195 -16.81 -16.90 -19.73
N ARG A 196 -15.64 -16.88 -20.37
CA ARG A 196 -15.34 -16.11 -21.58
C ARG A 196 -14.31 -16.87 -22.44
N PRO A 197 -14.47 -16.89 -23.78
CA PRO A 197 -13.44 -17.39 -24.69
C PRO A 197 -12.22 -16.48 -24.69
N ALA A 198 -11.06 -17.06 -24.43
CA ALA A 198 -9.76 -16.44 -24.60
C ALA A 198 -8.69 -17.52 -24.82
N THR A 199 -7.55 -17.13 -25.36
CA THR A 199 -6.34 -17.98 -25.44
C THR A 199 -5.23 -17.37 -24.59
N ILE A 200 -4.44 -18.21 -23.92
CA ILE A 200 -3.27 -17.78 -23.14
C ILE A 200 -2.00 -18.45 -23.68
N ASP A 201 -0.87 -17.75 -23.49
CA ASP A 201 0.47 -18.26 -23.80
C ASP A 201 0.95 -19.15 -22.64
N VAL A 202 0.60 -20.44 -22.72
CA VAL A 202 0.89 -21.44 -21.67
C VAL A 202 2.40 -21.67 -21.52
N ASP A 203 3.15 -21.66 -22.63
CA ASP A 203 4.59 -21.94 -22.58
C ASP A 203 5.38 -20.77 -21.98
N ARG A 204 4.98 -19.52 -22.26
CA ARG A 204 5.51 -18.35 -21.55
C ARG A 204 5.08 -18.27 -20.08
N LEU A 205 3.97 -18.91 -19.71
CA LEU A 205 3.53 -19.08 -18.31
C LEU A 205 4.38 -20.15 -17.60
N ARG A 206 4.59 -21.32 -18.23
CA ARG A 206 5.48 -22.39 -17.75
C ARG A 206 6.92 -21.89 -17.55
N ALA A 207 7.47 -21.19 -18.53
CA ALA A 207 8.84 -20.65 -18.51
C ALA A 207 9.09 -19.57 -17.44
N ARG A 208 8.06 -19.13 -16.71
CA ARG A 208 8.14 -18.10 -15.66
C ARG A 208 7.74 -18.61 -14.27
N LEU A 209 7.45 -19.90 -14.13
CA LEU A 209 7.10 -20.54 -12.87
C LEU A 209 8.12 -21.64 -12.53
N PRO A 210 8.26 -22.04 -11.26
CA PRO A 210 9.09 -23.18 -10.88
C PRO A 210 8.70 -24.47 -11.63
N SER A 211 9.67 -25.34 -11.90
CA SER A 211 9.49 -26.58 -12.68
C SER A 211 8.41 -27.52 -12.14
N SER A 212 8.10 -27.45 -10.83
CA SER A 212 6.95 -28.11 -10.20
C SER A 212 5.58 -27.73 -10.80
N PHE A 213 5.51 -26.66 -11.59
CA PHE A 213 4.32 -26.19 -12.30
C PHE A 213 4.39 -26.37 -13.83
N ALA A 214 5.36 -27.13 -14.36
CA ALA A 214 5.47 -27.40 -15.80
C ALA A 214 4.20 -28.04 -16.39
N GLY A 215 3.44 -28.78 -15.58
CA GLY A 215 2.16 -29.40 -15.95
C GLY A 215 0.97 -28.44 -16.07
N ILE A 216 1.15 -27.11 -16.03
CA ILE A 216 0.07 -26.16 -16.37
C ILE A 216 -0.41 -26.40 -17.80
N ALA A 217 -1.72 -26.34 -18.02
CA ALA A 217 -2.35 -26.39 -19.34
C ALA A 217 -3.50 -25.38 -19.43
N SER A 218 -3.93 -25.05 -20.64
CA SER A 218 -5.22 -24.39 -20.87
C SER A 218 -5.94 -25.01 -22.05
N GLU A 219 -7.25 -25.15 -21.93
CA GLU A 219 -8.14 -25.67 -22.95
C GLU A 219 -9.32 -24.71 -23.16
N LEU A 220 -9.90 -24.71 -24.35
CA LEU A 220 -11.22 -24.11 -24.57
C LEU A 220 -12.26 -25.21 -24.38
N SER A 221 -13.17 -25.02 -23.42
CA SER A 221 -14.23 -25.98 -23.13
C SER A 221 -15.17 -26.17 -24.34
N ALA A 222 -15.96 -27.24 -24.33
CA ALA A 222 -17.02 -27.45 -25.32
C ALA A 222 -18.09 -26.32 -25.35
N SER A 223 -18.15 -25.47 -24.33
CA SER A 223 -19.00 -24.25 -24.27
C SER A 223 -18.25 -22.96 -24.62
N GLY A 224 -16.98 -23.02 -25.00
CA GLY A 224 -16.16 -21.86 -25.34
C GLY A 224 -15.62 -21.07 -24.15
N ASN A 225 -15.59 -21.67 -22.95
CA ASN A 225 -14.92 -21.07 -21.78
C ASN A 225 -13.40 -21.34 -21.84
N LEU A 226 -12.58 -20.41 -21.35
CA LEU A 226 -11.17 -20.69 -21.08
C LEU A 226 -11.05 -21.45 -19.76
N ASP A 227 -10.64 -22.71 -19.81
CA ASP A 227 -10.27 -23.51 -18.65
C ASP A 227 -8.74 -23.56 -18.51
N VAL A 228 -8.20 -23.23 -17.33
CA VAL A 228 -6.77 -23.29 -17.03
C VAL A 228 -6.53 -24.28 -15.90
N VAL A 229 -5.80 -25.36 -16.19
CA VAL A 229 -5.48 -26.42 -15.23
C VAL A 229 -4.08 -26.18 -14.69
N ILE A 230 -3.96 -26.06 -13.37
CA ILE A 230 -2.71 -25.82 -12.65
C ILE A 230 -2.40 -27.02 -11.76
N PRO A 231 -1.24 -27.68 -11.85
CA PRO A 231 -0.85 -28.72 -10.90
C PRO A 231 -0.55 -28.08 -9.54
N VAL A 232 -0.92 -28.77 -8.46
CA VAL A 232 -0.73 -28.32 -7.09
C VAL A 232 0.12 -29.36 -6.36
N PRO A 233 1.46 -29.16 -6.32
CA PRO A 233 2.36 -30.03 -5.57
C PRO A 233 2.01 -30.09 -4.08
N GLU A 234 2.36 -31.19 -3.42
CA GLU A 234 2.21 -31.32 -1.97
C GLU A 234 2.94 -30.18 -1.24
N GLY A 235 2.27 -29.56 -0.27
CA GLY A 235 2.77 -28.37 0.42
C GLY A 235 2.59 -27.04 -0.33
N ILE A 236 1.79 -27.00 -1.40
CA ILE A 236 1.32 -25.76 -2.04
C ILE A 236 -0.19 -25.58 -1.79
N ARG A 237 -0.60 -24.38 -1.38
CA ARG A 237 -2.02 -23.97 -1.32
C ARG A 237 -2.31 -22.86 -2.33
N VAL A 238 -3.40 -23.04 -3.10
CA VAL A 238 -3.90 -22.03 -4.04
C VAL A 238 -4.78 -21.02 -3.29
N ARG A 239 -4.53 -19.73 -3.49
CA ARG A 239 -5.43 -18.63 -3.12
C ARG A 239 -5.79 -17.84 -4.38
N HIS A 240 -6.94 -17.17 -4.40
CA HIS A 240 -7.33 -16.35 -5.55
C HIS A 240 -8.14 -15.12 -5.12
N LEU A 241 -8.09 -14.06 -5.93
CA LEU A 241 -8.85 -12.82 -5.73
C LEU A 241 -9.11 -12.10 -7.06
N VAL A 242 -10.02 -11.12 -7.04
CA VAL A 242 -10.31 -10.22 -8.18
C VAL A 242 -9.73 -8.84 -7.89
N SER A 243 -9.12 -8.21 -8.89
CA SER A 243 -8.58 -6.85 -8.81
C SER A 243 -8.98 -6.05 -10.06
N GLY A 244 -10.05 -5.27 -9.95
CA GLY A 244 -10.70 -4.65 -11.11
C GLY A 244 -11.23 -5.71 -12.08
N PRO A 245 -10.86 -5.72 -13.36
CA PRO A 245 -11.19 -6.81 -14.29
C PRO A 245 -10.27 -8.03 -14.16
N LYS A 246 -9.13 -7.90 -13.45
CA LYS A 246 -8.08 -8.92 -13.38
C LYS A 246 -8.43 -10.02 -12.39
N VAL A 247 -8.04 -11.25 -12.68
CA VAL A 247 -8.07 -12.37 -11.73
C VAL A 247 -6.65 -12.73 -11.33
N VAL A 248 -6.41 -12.84 -10.03
CA VAL A 248 -5.11 -13.07 -9.41
C VAL A 248 -5.14 -14.41 -8.69
N VAL A 249 -4.10 -15.23 -8.88
CA VAL A 249 -3.98 -16.57 -8.29
C VAL A 249 -2.59 -16.69 -7.65
N ASP A 250 -2.56 -16.93 -6.34
CA ASP A 250 -1.33 -17.06 -5.56
C ASP A 250 -1.11 -18.52 -5.18
N LEU A 251 0.05 -19.05 -5.56
CA LEU A 251 0.56 -20.39 -5.26
C LEU A 251 1.48 -20.29 -4.04
N VAL A 252 0.91 -20.48 -2.84
CA VAL A 252 1.57 -20.23 -1.56
C VAL A 252 2.21 -21.50 -1.01
N LYS A 253 3.45 -21.43 -0.53
CA LYS A 253 4.10 -22.55 0.15
C LYS A 253 3.57 -22.69 1.57
N ASP A 254 3.17 -23.90 1.94
CA ASP A 254 2.59 -24.22 3.24
C ASP A 254 3.68 -24.54 4.28
N PRO A 255 3.81 -23.78 5.39
CA PRO A 255 4.83 -24.04 6.40
C PRO A 255 4.57 -25.31 7.23
N ASP A 256 3.32 -25.79 7.33
CA ASP A 256 2.93 -26.91 8.19
C ASP A 256 2.91 -28.28 7.47
N ALA A 257 3.35 -28.34 6.21
CA ALA A 257 3.33 -29.55 5.39
C ALA A 257 4.36 -30.60 5.86
N LYS A 258 3.88 -31.68 6.48
CA LYS A 258 4.71 -32.83 6.89
C LYS A 258 5.23 -33.60 5.68
N ALA A 259 6.51 -33.96 5.70
CA ALA A 259 7.19 -34.63 4.60
C ALA A 259 6.59 -36.03 4.27
N PRO A 260 6.43 -36.39 2.99
CA PRO A 260 5.94 -37.71 2.59
C PRO A 260 6.86 -38.88 2.98
N LYS A 261 6.28 -40.03 3.33
CA LYS A 261 7.02 -41.28 3.49
C LYS A 261 7.32 -41.90 2.12
N VAL A 262 8.59 -41.90 1.73
CA VAL A 262 9.04 -42.59 0.50
C VAL A 262 8.89 -44.11 0.67
N LEU A 263 8.06 -44.73 -0.18
CA LEU A 263 8.01 -46.19 -0.35
C LEU A 263 9.19 -46.68 -1.18
N LYS A 264 9.70 -47.88 -0.86
CA LYS A 264 10.95 -48.42 -1.43
C LYS A 264 10.75 -49.00 -2.83
N ALA A 265 11.74 -48.78 -3.69
CA ALA A 265 12.08 -49.65 -4.83
C ALA A 265 13.60 -49.94 -4.81
N SER A 266 14.02 -51.05 -5.41
CA SER A 266 15.29 -51.74 -5.09
C SER A 266 16.57 -51.14 -5.70
N LYS A 267 17.70 -51.42 -5.03
CA LYS A 267 19.08 -51.36 -5.56
C LYS A 267 19.53 -52.73 -6.13
N PRO A 268 20.56 -52.75 -6.99
CA PRO A 268 21.88 -53.32 -6.60
C PRO A 268 22.92 -52.21 -6.30
N GLN A 269 23.77 -52.27 -5.25
CA GLN A 269 25.05 -53.01 -5.10
C GLN A 269 26.15 -52.55 -6.09
N THR A 270 27.40 -52.22 -5.73
CA THR A 270 28.17 -52.11 -4.44
C THR A 270 29.37 -51.12 -4.67
N VAL A 271 30.38 -50.79 -3.83
CA VAL A 271 30.95 -51.19 -2.50
C VAL A 271 31.46 -49.88 -1.77
N PRO A 272 32.00 -49.90 -0.51
CA PRO A 272 32.11 -48.69 0.33
C PRO A 272 33.50 -48.34 0.95
N GLN A 273 33.57 -47.15 1.56
CA GLN A 273 34.36 -46.74 2.76
C GLN A 273 33.72 -45.42 3.26
N LYS A 274 33.36 -45.12 4.54
CA LYS A 274 33.96 -45.33 5.89
C LYS A 274 35.25 -44.52 6.04
N VAL A 275 35.38 -43.55 6.96
CA VAL A 275 35.30 -43.68 8.45
C VAL A 275 34.51 -42.53 9.15
N ALA A 276 34.10 -42.77 10.40
CA ALA A 276 33.60 -41.79 11.39
C ALA A 276 34.65 -40.68 11.72
N GLY A 277 34.37 -39.57 12.41
CA GLY A 277 33.20 -39.12 13.19
C GLY A 277 33.55 -38.90 14.67
N THR A 278 32.96 -37.89 15.36
CA THR A 278 32.89 -37.73 16.84
C THR A 278 31.97 -36.56 17.22
N GLN A 279 31.29 -36.67 18.38
CA GLN A 279 30.48 -35.67 19.12
C GLN A 279 30.94 -35.71 20.61
N PRO A 280 30.51 -34.83 21.55
CA PRO A 280 29.60 -33.67 21.48
C PRO A 280 30.14 -32.38 22.20
N SER A 281 29.28 -31.35 22.40
CA SER A 281 28.93 -30.77 23.74
C SER A 281 28.91 -29.22 23.92
N VAL A 282 27.68 -28.66 23.92
CA VAL A 282 27.10 -27.71 24.92
C VAL A 282 27.60 -26.24 25.09
N ALA A 283 26.62 -25.33 24.95
CA ALA A 283 26.43 -23.99 25.56
C ALA A 283 27.31 -22.77 25.17
N GLY A 284 26.72 -21.56 25.27
CA GLY A 284 27.50 -20.34 25.55
C GLY A 284 27.10 -18.98 24.93
N VAL A 285 25.88 -18.47 25.18
CA VAL A 285 25.52 -17.02 25.10
C VAL A 285 25.60 -16.35 23.69
N GLY A 286 24.74 -15.34 23.44
CA GLY A 286 24.67 -14.62 22.16
C GLY A 286 25.54 -13.36 22.11
N ASN A 287 25.69 -12.77 20.92
CA ASN A 287 26.14 -11.38 20.78
C ASN A 287 25.61 -10.76 19.48
N GLU A 288 25.04 -9.57 19.56
CA GLU A 288 24.60 -8.80 18.39
C GLU A 288 25.81 -8.24 17.64
N ARG A 289 25.75 -8.16 16.30
CA ARG A 289 26.77 -7.47 15.50
C ARG A 289 26.15 -6.39 14.61
N LYS A 290 26.26 -5.14 15.07
CA LYS A 290 26.06 -3.94 14.24
C LYS A 290 27.02 -3.99 13.04
N ALA A 291 26.49 -3.86 11.83
CA ALA A 291 27.29 -3.71 10.62
C ALA A 291 27.60 -2.21 10.36
N THR A 292 28.67 -1.69 10.96
CA THR A 292 29.19 -0.35 10.65
C THR A 292 30.22 -0.41 9.53
N SER A 293 29.80 -0.09 8.30
CA SER A 293 30.72 0.20 7.19
C SER A 293 31.19 1.65 7.28
N THR A 294 32.45 1.86 7.68
CA THR A 294 32.99 3.19 7.96
C THR A 294 33.39 3.91 6.67
N PHE A 295 32.66 4.95 6.28
CA PHE A 295 33.11 5.91 5.27
C PHE A 295 34.42 6.57 5.72
N ARG A 296 35.54 6.25 5.07
CA ARG A 296 36.77 7.04 5.16
C ARG A 296 36.51 8.41 4.53
N ASN A 297 36.96 9.47 5.21
CA ASN A 297 36.93 10.88 4.81
C ASN A 297 35.57 11.61 4.88
N LYS A 298 35.14 11.95 6.11
CA LYS A 298 33.94 12.78 6.38
C LYS A 298 34.04 14.22 5.89
N ASP A 299 35.24 14.76 5.75
CA ASP A 299 35.45 16.18 5.43
C ASP A 299 35.42 16.46 3.92
N GLN A 300 35.89 15.52 3.08
CA GLN A 300 35.72 15.62 1.62
C GLN A 300 34.27 15.85 1.20
N VAL A 301 33.32 15.17 1.88
CA VAL A 301 31.89 15.37 1.66
C VAL A 301 31.49 16.81 1.96
N ALA A 302 31.82 17.34 3.15
CA ALA A 302 31.44 18.70 3.53
C ALA A 302 32.04 19.79 2.62
N SER A 303 33.28 19.60 2.17
CA SER A 303 33.92 20.48 1.18
C SER A 303 33.18 20.47 -0.17
N GLN A 304 32.73 19.31 -0.65
CA GLN A 304 31.97 19.20 -1.91
C GLN A 304 30.66 20.00 -1.89
N PHE A 305 30.03 20.20 -0.72
CA PHE A 305 28.82 21.01 -0.59
C PHE A 305 29.08 22.50 -0.31
N GLY A 306 30.33 22.98 -0.31
CA GLY A 306 30.64 24.38 -0.02
C GLY A 306 30.30 24.79 1.42
N LEU A 307 30.44 23.86 2.37
CA LEU A 307 30.16 24.04 3.80
C LEU A 307 31.45 24.00 4.64
N ALA A 308 32.58 24.32 4.01
CA ALA A 308 33.85 24.50 4.70
C ALA A 308 33.78 25.78 5.56
N SER A 309 34.10 25.65 6.85
CA SER A 309 34.00 26.73 7.82
C SER A 309 34.95 27.89 7.46
N SER A 310 34.43 29.10 7.36
CA SER A 310 35.23 30.32 7.21
C SER A 310 35.98 30.63 8.52
N GLN A 311 37.19 30.09 8.67
CA GLN A 311 38.10 30.47 9.76
C GLN A 311 38.68 31.87 9.51
N ASN A 312 37.88 32.90 9.79
CA ASN A 312 38.41 34.21 10.20
C ASN A 312 37.41 34.96 11.10
N PRO A 313 37.43 34.75 12.43
CA PRO A 313 36.54 35.40 13.37
C PRO A 313 37.08 36.78 13.81
N GLU A 314 37.56 37.60 12.88
CA GLU A 314 38.14 38.92 13.21
C GLU A 314 37.41 40.08 12.49
N ARG A 315 37.15 41.13 13.28
CA ARG A 315 36.48 42.40 12.92
C ARG A 315 34.94 42.44 12.86
N ALA A 316 34.28 41.84 13.85
CA ALA A 316 33.12 42.47 14.49
C ALA A 316 33.59 43.16 15.78
N THR A 317 33.19 44.42 16.03
CA THR A 317 33.78 45.25 17.09
C THR A 317 33.30 44.87 18.50
N ARG A 318 34.25 44.53 19.37
CA ARG A 318 34.05 44.27 20.80
C ARG A 318 34.21 45.58 21.61
N PRO A 319 33.25 45.97 22.46
CA PRO A 319 33.50 46.91 23.56
C PRO A 319 34.34 46.26 24.67
N GLU A 320 35.31 46.98 25.23
CA GLU A 320 36.14 46.48 26.33
C GLU A 320 35.41 46.37 27.68
N PRO A 321 35.86 45.49 28.60
CA PRO A 321 35.27 45.31 29.92
C PRO A 321 35.83 46.31 30.95
N LEU A 322 34.97 46.83 31.83
CA LEU A 322 35.40 47.50 33.05
C LEU A 322 35.71 46.50 34.17
N LYS A 323 36.58 46.89 35.12
CA LYS A 323 37.09 46.06 36.21
C LYS A 323 36.16 46.05 37.43
N PRO A 324 36.23 45.02 38.31
CA PRO A 324 35.40 44.92 39.50
C PRO A 324 35.88 45.84 40.65
N GLY A 325 34.93 46.50 41.33
CA GLY A 325 35.17 47.28 42.55
C GLY A 325 33.92 48.07 42.96
N GLU A 326 33.62 48.07 44.27
CA GLU A 326 32.65 48.91 45.01
C GLU A 326 31.18 49.02 44.52
N THR A 327 30.36 48.12 45.09
CA THR A 327 29.20 48.43 45.97
C THR A 327 28.18 49.53 45.60
N ILE A 328 26.89 49.16 45.51
CA ILE A 328 25.77 49.81 46.25
C ILE A 328 24.49 48.93 46.18
N THR A 329 23.94 48.61 47.36
CA THR A 329 22.65 47.91 47.64
C THR A 329 22.26 46.63 46.88
N GLU A 330 22.24 45.52 47.62
CA GLU A 330 21.46 44.30 47.34
C GLU A 330 20.12 44.36 48.11
N ALA A 331 18.98 44.07 47.45
CA ALA A 331 17.66 44.05 48.11
C ALA A 331 16.60 43.22 47.33
N PRO A 332 16.22 42.02 47.81
CA PRO A 332 15.01 41.27 47.41
C PRO A 332 13.88 41.41 48.45
N PRO A 333 12.68 40.80 48.28
CA PRO A 333 11.98 40.34 47.07
C PRO A 333 10.66 41.17 46.89
N PRO A 334 9.48 40.64 46.45
CA PRO A 334 8.76 39.59 47.17
C PRO A 334 8.14 38.48 46.30
N VAL A 335 8.30 37.22 46.73
CA VAL A 335 7.22 36.24 46.63
C VAL A 335 6.33 36.42 47.86
N ARG A 336 5.01 36.38 47.70
CA ARG A 336 4.07 36.15 48.82
C ARG A 336 3.12 35.01 48.49
N THR A 337 3.41 33.86 49.06
CA THR A 337 2.37 33.02 49.67
C THR A 337 2.10 33.56 51.07
N ASP A 338 0.83 33.66 51.45
CA ASP A 338 0.42 33.56 52.85
C ASP A 338 -0.31 32.22 53.04
N LEU A 339 -0.16 31.61 54.22
CA LEU A 339 -0.54 30.22 54.53
C LEU A 339 -1.40 30.15 55.80
N LEU A 340 -1.78 28.91 56.18
CA LEU A 340 -2.48 28.50 57.42
C LEU A 340 -4.02 28.68 57.36
N ALA A 341 -4.85 27.79 57.91
CA ALA A 341 -4.58 26.59 58.71
C ALA A 341 -5.57 25.42 58.45
N VAL A 342 -5.28 24.29 59.11
CA VAL A 342 -5.98 22.99 59.10
C VAL A 342 -7.48 23.06 59.46
N ASN A 343 -8.34 22.36 58.71
CA ASN A 343 -9.35 21.46 59.31
C ASN A 343 -9.95 20.42 58.35
N LYS A 344 -10.43 19.29 58.93
CA LYS A 344 -11.35 18.32 58.32
C LYS A 344 -12.80 18.60 58.83
N PRO A 345 -13.82 17.78 58.51
CA PRO A 345 -14.45 17.67 57.20
C PRO A 345 -15.98 17.85 57.28
N GLN A 346 -16.65 18.41 56.27
CA GLN A 346 -18.11 18.24 56.21
C GLN A 346 -18.75 18.15 54.82
N LYS A 347 -19.76 17.28 54.80
CA LYS A 347 -20.68 16.80 53.75
C LYS A 347 -21.74 17.88 53.42
N VAL A 348 -22.61 17.62 52.41
CA VAL A 348 -23.83 18.35 51.97
C VAL A 348 -23.59 19.32 50.78
N THR A 349 -24.35 19.34 49.68
CA THR A 349 -25.33 18.40 49.04
C THR A 349 -25.47 18.70 47.52
N ASN A 350 -26.10 17.78 46.79
CA ASN A 350 -26.85 17.92 45.53
C ASN A 350 -27.12 19.33 44.97
N ALA A 351 -26.91 19.50 43.65
CA ALA A 351 -27.87 20.11 42.73
C ALA A 351 -27.63 19.59 41.30
N SER A 352 -28.69 19.48 40.48
CA SER A 352 -28.62 18.96 39.11
C SER A 352 -29.29 19.90 38.10
N SER A 353 -28.59 20.24 37.02
CA SER A 353 -29.14 20.72 35.74
C SER A 353 -28.04 20.61 34.66
N THR A 354 -28.19 20.08 33.44
CA THR A 354 -29.31 19.77 32.54
C THR A 354 -29.71 20.92 31.60
N THR A 355 -29.47 20.73 30.28
CA THR A 355 -29.84 21.59 29.12
C THR A 355 -29.12 22.96 29.07
N TRP A 356 -28.87 23.62 27.91
CA TRP A 356 -29.44 23.53 26.56
C TRP A 356 -28.39 23.51 25.42
N MET A 357 -28.83 23.17 24.20
CA MET A 357 -28.13 23.48 22.93
C MET A 357 -28.45 24.92 22.48
N SER A 358 -27.60 25.55 21.66
CA SER A 358 -27.95 25.87 20.24
C SER A 358 -26.80 26.53 19.46
N SER A 359 -26.96 26.54 18.13
CA SER A 359 -26.09 27.11 17.10
C SER A 359 -26.18 28.64 16.99
N ALA A 360 -25.10 29.27 16.53
CA ALA A 360 -25.11 30.58 15.88
C ALA A 360 -24.18 30.56 14.64
N ALA A 361 -24.56 31.26 13.58
CA ALA A 361 -23.83 31.33 12.31
C ALA A 361 -23.49 32.78 11.93
N ILE A 362 -22.44 32.98 11.14
CA ILE A 362 -21.93 34.30 10.74
C ILE A 362 -21.98 34.44 9.20
N PRO A 363 -22.62 35.48 8.64
CA PRO A 363 -22.65 35.75 7.20
C PRO A 363 -21.40 36.52 6.71
N PRO A 364 -21.10 36.50 5.39
CA PRO A 364 -19.92 37.15 4.82
C PRO A 364 -20.12 38.64 4.49
N ALA A 365 -19.03 39.39 4.39
CA ALA A 365 -19.00 40.77 3.88
C ALA A 365 -17.88 40.95 2.84
N SER A 366 -18.16 41.74 1.81
CA SER A 366 -17.28 42.01 0.67
C SER A 366 -16.49 43.30 0.84
N ILE A 367 -15.29 43.39 0.25
CA ILE A 367 -14.60 44.67 -0.01
C ILE A 367 -14.21 44.72 -1.49
N SER A 368 -14.48 45.86 -2.13
CA SER A 368 -14.06 46.18 -3.50
C SER A 368 -13.01 47.30 -3.50
N SER A 369 -12.30 47.45 -4.61
CA SER A 369 -11.11 48.30 -4.74
C SER A 369 -11.40 49.81 -4.67
N GLN A 370 -10.44 50.59 -4.17
CA GLN A 370 -10.10 51.90 -4.75
C GLN A 370 -8.64 52.29 -4.51
N VAL A 371 -8.17 53.32 -5.22
CA VAL A 371 -6.76 53.70 -5.39
C VAL A 371 -6.56 55.18 -5.09
N ILE A 372 -5.48 55.55 -4.37
CA ILE A 372 -5.03 56.95 -4.22
C ILE A 372 -3.49 57.02 -4.29
N SER A 373 -2.95 58.07 -4.92
CA SER A 373 -1.55 58.53 -4.86
C SER A 373 -1.54 60.05 -5.08
N PRO A 374 -0.79 60.83 -4.28
CA PRO A 374 0.51 61.45 -4.69
C PRO A 374 1.59 61.31 -3.57
N ALA A 375 2.91 61.59 -3.66
CA ALA A 375 3.75 62.57 -4.40
C ALA A 375 3.80 63.98 -3.72
N THR A 376 4.91 64.75 -3.61
CA THR A 376 6.28 64.68 -4.21
C THR A 376 7.33 65.46 -3.35
N ASN A 377 8.62 65.43 -3.71
CA ASN A 377 9.77 66.29 -3.31
C ASN A 377 10.53 65.98 -1.99
N GLY A 378 11.85 66.26 -1.86
CA GLY A 378 12.85 66.59 -2.89
C GLY A 378 14.18 67.22 -2.40
N GLN A 379 15.27 67.06 -3.20
CA GLN A 379 16.58 67.79 -3.21
C GLN A 379 17.50 67.71 -1.95
N GLY A 380 18.83 67.83 -2.01
CA GLY A 380 19.84 67.93 -3.09
C GLY A 380 21.16 67.22 -2.65
N VAL A 381 22.40 67.46 -3.12
CA VAL A 381 23.04 68.43 -4.06
C VAL A 381 24.25 67.71 -4.75
N ARG A 382 24.91 68.35 -5.75
CA ARG A 382 26.15 67.89 -6.46
C ARG A 382 27.42 68.07 -5.57
N SER A 383 28.67 67.74 -5.93
CA SER A 383 29.38 67.64 -7.24
C SER A 383 30.77 66.93 -7.15
N ASP A 384 31.30 66.47 -8.29
CA ASP A 384 32.70 66.53 -8.80
C ASP A 384 33.93 66.07 -7.94
N ALA A 385 35.05 65.53 -8.46
CA ALA A 385 35.41 64.97 -9.80
C ALA A 385 36.79 64.23 -9.78
N GLN A 386 37.13 63.57 -10.91
CA GLN A 386 38.49 63.22 -11.44
C GLN A 386 39.49 62.30 -10.68
N VAL A 387 39.52 61.02 -11.12
CA VAL A 387 40.62 60.37 -11.90
C VAL A 387 42.10 60.70 -11.58
N ARG A 388 42.91 59.65 -11.30
CA ARG A 388 44.24 59.41 -11.92
C ARG A 388 44.73 57.95 -11.72
N THR A 389 45.45 57.41 -12.71
CA THR A 389 46.16 56.11 -12.70
C THR A 389 47.67 56.30 -12.49
N PRO A 390 48.44 55.22 -12.16
CA PRO A 390 49.38 54.70 -13.15
C PRO A 390 49.73 53.18 -13.11
N GLN A 391 49.50 52.50 -14.23
CA GLN A 391 50.49 51.77 -15.06
C GLN A 391 51.72 51.01 -14.46
N VAL A 392 51.67 49.66 -14.59
CA VAL A 392 52.73 48.69 -15.06
C VAL A 392 54.14 48.63 -14.43
N THR A 393 54.55 47.41 -14.01
CA THR A 393 55.86 46.77 -14.33
C THR A 393 55.80 45.25 -14.13
N ALA A 394 56.86 44.47 -14.45
CA ALA A 394 56.78 43.01 -14.65
C ALA A 394 58.05 42.21 -14.24
N ALA A 395 57.90 40.87 -14.10
CA ALA A 395 58.91 39.79 -14.22
C ALA A 395 60.10 39.79 -13.21
N PRO A 396 60.81 38.65 -12.89
CA PRO A 396 61.02 37.47 -13.75
C PRO A 396 61.11 36.03 -13.12
N SER A 397 60.99 35.03 -14.01
CA SER A 397 61.74 33.77 -14.22
C SER A 397 62.25 32.80 -13.10
N GLY A 398 62.13 31.49 -13.40
CA GLY A 398 62.74 30.31 -12.73
C GLY A 398 61.70 29.20 -12.51
N GLN A 399 61.68 27.98 -13.10
CA GLN A 399 62.70 27.00 -13.52
C GLN A 399 63.54 26.48 -12.33
N THR A 400 63.80 25.17 -12.13
CA THR A 400 63.78 24.00 -13.07
C THR A 400 63.62 22.64 -12.32
N THR A 401 63.21 21.54 -13.00
CA THR A 401 63.59 20.08 -12.83
C THR A 401 63.70 19.39 -11.42
N VAL A 402 63.66 18.06 -11.22
CA VAL A 402 63.06 16.82 -11.82
C VAL A 402 63.66 15.61 -11.03
N ALA A 403 62.97 14.45 -11.00
CA ALA A 403 63.48 13.10 -10.63
C ALA A 403 63.88 12.82 -9.15
N THR A 404 64.10 11.57 -8.68
CA THR A 404 63.57 10.18 -8.91
C THR A 404 64.15 9.25 -7.82
N GLN A 405 63.67 8.00 -7.71
CA GLN A 405 64.09 6.87 -6.84
C GLN A 405 63.36 6.83 -5.47
N SER A 406 62.70 5.76 -4.99
CA SER A 406 62.68 4.29 -5.24
C SER A 406 63.75 3.46 -4.51
N VAL A 407 63.31 2.54 -3.63
CA VAL A 407 63.91 1.23 -3.28
C VAL A 407 62.98 0.48 -2.29
N LEU A 408 62.71 -0.81 -2.57
CA LEU A 408 62.52 -2.04 -1.73
C LEU A 408 62.05 -1.93 -0.24
N GLU A 409 61.45 -2.94 0.42
CA GLU A 409 61.35 -4.40 0.17
C GLU A 409 60.21 -5.10 0.98
N GLN A 410 59.85 -6.35 0.60
CA GLN A 410 59.25 -7.49 1.36
C GLN A 410 58.21 -7.28 2.52
N GLY A 411 57.24 -8.18 2.78
CA GLY A 411 56.94 -9.51 2.21
C GLY A 411 55.57 -10.06 2.72
N ALA A 412 55.25 -11.32 2.40
CA ALA A 412 53.96 -11.97 2.73
C ALA A 412 54.05 -12.90 3.97
N PRO A 413 52.91 -13.39 4.51
CA PRO A 413 52.42 -14.71 4.04
C PRO A 413 50.89 -14.79 3.81
N GLN A 414 50.42 -15.96 3.39
CA GLN A 414 49.06 -16.23 2.90
C GLN A 414 48.08 -16.72 3.98
N GLY A 415 46.78 -16.56 3.74
CA GLY A 415 45.70 -17.21 4.49
C GLY A 415 44.47 -17.44 3.60
N THR A 416 44.13 -18.70 3.31
CA THR A 416 43.07 -19.08 2.37
C THR A 416 41.70 -19.19 3.04
N GLY A 417 40.68 -18.53 2.49
CA GLY A 417 39.28 -18.69 2.89
C GLY A 417 38.33 -18.32 1.75
N VAL A 418 37.77 -19.33 1.07
CA VAL A 418 36.86 -19.12 -0.08
C VAL A 418 35.41 -19.22 0.36
N THR A 419 34.69 -18.10 0.32
CA THR A 419 33.22 -18.05 0.36
C THR A 419 32.74 -17.12 -0.74
N ALA A 420 32.35 -17.68 -1.89
CA ALA A 420 31.91 -16.92 -3.05
C ALA A 420 30.42 -16.53 -2.94
N SER A 421 30.16 -15.28 -2.55
CA SER A 421 28.86 -14.59 -2.67
C SER A 421 29.10 -13.09 -2.63
N GLY A 422 29.31 -12.47 -3.79
CA GLY A 422 29.54 -11.03 -3.93
C GLY A 422 29.10 -10.55 -5.31
N GLU A 423 28.42 -9.41 -5.36
CA GLU A 423 27.90 -8.84 -6.61
C GLU A 423 29.07 -8.44 -7.51
N GLY A 424 29.14 -9.06 -8.69
CA GLY A 424 30.24 -8.89 -9.64
C GLY A 424 30.27 -7.51 -10.27
N SER A 425 30.99 -6.57 -9.65
CA SER A 425 31.41 -5.36 -10.35
C SER A 425 32.43 -5.74 -11.43
N ASN A 426 31.93 -5.90 -12.66
CA ASN A 426 32.73 -6.17 -13.86
C ASN A 426 33.58 -4.93 -14.21
N SER A 427 34.60 -4.65 -13.39
CA SER A 427 35.63 -3.68 -13.70
C SER A 427 36.58 -4.30 -14.72
N VAL A 428 36.85 -3.56 -15.80
CA VAL A 428 37.81 -4.00 -16.83
C VAL A 428 39.19 -4.31 -16.22
N VAL A 429 39.61 -3.57 -15.18
CA VAL A 429 40.84 -3.82 -14.43
C VAL A 429 40.90 -5.23 -13.83
N SER A 430 39.76 -5.75 -13.34
CA SER A 430 39.66 -7.11 -12.80
C SER A 430 39.88 -8.17 -13.87
N ALA A 431 39.27 -7.98 -15.06
CA ALA A 431 39.33 -8.95 -16.14
C ALA A 431 40.68 -8.91 -16.90
N LEU A 432 41.28 -7.71 -17.05
CA LEU A 432 42.65 -7.54 -17.54
C LEU A 432 43.65 -8.31 -16.66
N LYS A 433 43.58 -8.12 -15.34
CA LYS A 433 44.45 -8.80 -14.38
C LYS A 433 44.19 -10.31 -14.28
N ALA A 434 42.98 -10.76 -14.61
CA ALA A 434 42.67 -12.19 -14.73
C ALA A 434 43.26 -12.79 -16.02
N LEU A 435 43.34 -12.04 -17.12
CA LEU A 435 43.92 -12.48 -18.39
C LEU A 435 45.44 -12.73 -18.27
N GLU A 436 46.15 -11.94 -17.46
CA GLU A 436 47.59 -12.10 -17.20
C GLU A 436 47.97 -13.42 -16.50
N GLY A 437 46.98 -14.16 -15.96
CA GLY A 437 47.14 -15.50 -15.39
C GLY A 437 46.18 -16.54 -15.95
N ALA A 438 45.52 -16.28 -17.10
CA ALA A 438 44.50 -17.15 -17.64
C ALA A 438 45.11 -18.44 -18.23
N THR A 439 44.72 -19.59 -17.69
CA THR A 439 45.00 -20.92 -18.25
C THR A 439 43.72 -21.54 -18.80
N ILE A 440 43.86 -22.38 -19.84
CA ILE A 440 42.73 -23.13 -20.40
C ILE A 440 42.25 -24.13 -19.34
N SER A 441 40.98 -24.02 -18.95
CA SER A 441 40.40 -24.79 -17.86
C SER A 441 38.87 -24.82 -17.97
N GLY A 442 38.27 -25.91 -17.47
CA GLY A 442 36.85 -26.21 -17.57
C GLY A 442 36.59 -27.60 -18.15
N PRO A 443 35.34 -28.10 -18.10
CA PRO A 443 34.99 -29.40 -18.65
C PRO A 443 35.27 -29.47 -20.15
N SER A 444 35.50 -30.68 -20.66
CA SER A 444 35.72 -30.89 -22.09
C SER A 444 34.42 -30.68 -22.87
N LEU A 445 34.46 -29.87 -23.93
CA LEU A 445 33.37 -29.65 -24.86
C LEU A 445 33.77 -30.18 -26.25
N PRO A 446 33.03 -31.13 -26.85
CA PRO A 446 33.34 -31.62 -28.19
C PRO A 446 33.11 -30.53 -29.24
N VAL A 447 34.07 -30.36 -30.14
CA VAL A 447 33.92 -29.53 -31.35
C VAL A 447 33.83 -30.47 -32.54
N ALA A 448 32.59 -30.76 -32.97
CA ALA A 448 32.33 -31.59 -34.13
C ALA A 448 32.45 -30.77 -35.43
N VAL A 449 32.83 -31.44 -36.52
CA VAL A 449 33.05 -30.81 -37.82
C VAL A 449 32.48 -31.65 -38.96
N THR A 450 31.70 -30.99 -39.81
CA THR A 450 31.10 -31.60 -41.00
C THR A 450 31.56 -30.85 -42.24
N ALA A 451 32.45 -31.46 -43.01
CA ALA A 451 32.93 -30.92 -44.27
C ALA A 451 32.03 -31.35 -45.44
N GLY A 452 31.31 -30.40 -46.04
CA GLY A 452 30.59 -30.56 -47.31
C GLY A 452 31.25 -29.83 -48.46
N GLU A 453 30.78 -30.05 -49.69
CA GLU A 453 31.39 -29.50 -50.92
C GLU A 453 31.28 -27.96 -51.03
N GLN A 454 30.31 -27.34 -50.35
CA GLN A 454 30.01 -25.90 -50.44
C GLN A 454 30.04 -25.18 -49.08
N VAL A 455 29.93 -25.94 -47.98
CA VAL A 455 29.88 -25.43 -46.60
C VAL A 455 30.63 -26.41 -45.70
N THR A 456 31.46 -25.90 -44.79
CA THR A 456 31.94 -26.68 -43.63
C THR A 456 31.34 -26.13 -42.35
N SER A 457 30.68 -26.98 -41.56
CA SER A 457 30.04 -26.58 -40.30
C SER A 457 30.90 -26.97 -39.10
N LEU A 458 31.19 -26.00 -38.23
CA LEU A 458 31.76 -26.23 -36.90
C LEU A 458 30.64 -26.23 -35.86
N ARG A 459 30.52 -27.30 -35.07
CA ARG A 459 29.43 -27.50 -34.10
C ARG A 459 29.96 -27.61 -32.68
N PHE A 460 29.35 -26.84 -31.77
CA PHE A 460 29.67 -26.78 -30.35
C PHE A 460 28.45 -27.22 -29.55
N ASP A 461 28.44 -28.48 -29.07
CA ASP A 461 27.29 -29.10 -28.40
C ASP A 461 27.26 -28.80 -26.90
N TRP A 462 26.56 -27.72 -26.54
CA TRP A 462 26.44 -27.26 -25.15
C TRP A 462 25.27 -27.93 -24.39
N PRO A 463 25.45 -28.25 -23.10
CA PRO A 463 24.36 -28.80 -22.27
C PRO A 463 23.29 -27.75 -21.90
N GLU A 464 23.63 -26.46 -21.97
CA GLU A 464 22.77 -25.32 -21.63
C GLU A 464 22.88 -24.18 -22.66
N ALA A 465 22.01 -23.17 -22.58
CA ALA A 465 21.96 -22.05 -23.52
C ALA A 465 23.06 -21.01 -23.25
N VAL A 466 24.26 -21.25 -23.76
CA VAL A 466 25.44 -20.37 -23.62
C VAL A 466 25.41 -19.20 -24.62
N ALA A 467 25.95 -18.04 -24.22
CA ALA A 467 26.07 -16.86 -25.07
C ALA A 467 27.33 -16.93 -25.95
N ALA A 468 27.24 -16.49 -27.21
CA ALA A 468 28.36 -16.53 -28.16
C ALA A 468 28.67 -15.16 -28.77
N ALA A 469 29.91 -14.98 -29.22
CA ALA A 469 30.34 -13.95 -30.15
C ALA A 469 31.19 -14.61 -31.25
N VAL A 470 30.99 -14.21 -32.51
CA VAL A 470 31.68 -14.78 -33.68
C VAL A 470 32.07 -13.64 -34.62
N PHE A 471 33.36 -13.57 -34.93
CA PHE A 471 33.95 -12.51 -35.75
C PHE A 471 35.18 -12.99 -36.54
N MET A 472 35.52 -12.27 -37.60
CA MET A 472 36.78 -12.46 -38.35
C MET A 472 37.77 -11.36 -37.97
N ARG A 473 39.04 -11.72 -37.83
CA ARG A 473 40.15 -10.78 -37.62
C ARG A 473 41.45 -11.35 -38.14
N ALA A 474 42.17 -10.59 -38.98
CA ALA A 474 43.45 -11.01 -39.57
C ALA A 474 43.38 -12.42 -40.18
N GLU A 475 42.39 -12.64 -41.05
CA GLU A 475 42.07 -13.92 -41.71
C GLU A 475 41.72 -15.10 -40.76
N ASN A 476 41.73 -14.88 -39.44
CA ASN A 476 41.33 -15.83 -38.42
C ASN A 476 39.88 -15.63 -38.00
N LEU A 477 39.12 -16.72 -37.95
CA LEU A 477 37.85 -16.83 -37.26
C LEU A 477 38.07 -16.89 -35.75
N TRP A 478 37.28 -16.13 -35.01
CA TRP A 478 37.17 -16.19 -33.56
C TRP A 478 35.76 -16.60 -33.17
N VAL A 479 35.64 -17.63 -32.32
CA VAL A 479 34.39 -18.08 -31.71
C VAL A 479 34.56 -18.01 -30.20
N VAL A 480 33.85 -17.11 -29.52
CA VAL A 480 34.03 -16.80 -28.09
C VAL A 480 32.74 -17.05 -27.32
N PHE A 481 32.83 -17.75 -26.20
CA PHE A 481 31.70 -18.07 -25.33
C PHE A 481 31.94 -17.55 -23.91
N ASN A 482 30.85 -17.23 -23.19
CA ASN A 482 30.92 -16.70 -21.83
C ASN A 482 31.13 -17.79 -20.74
N GLN A 483 31.17 -19.07 -21.11
CA GLN A 483 31.47 -20.20 -20.22
C GLN A 483 32.89 -20.73 -20.43
N SER A 484 33.55 -21.17 -19.36
CA SER A 484 34.91 -21.73 -19.42
C SER A 484 34.90 -23.25 -19.60
N VAL A 485 35.51 -23.72 -20.69
CA VAL A 485 35.58 -25.12 -21.15
C VAL A 485 36.94 -25.41 -21.77
N THR A 486 37.26 -26.69 -21.97
CA THR A 486 38.38 -27.12 -22.82
C THR A 486 37.81 -27.70 -24.11
N PHE A 487 38.10 -27.12 -25.28
CA PHE A 487 37.60 -27.66 -26.55
C PHE A 487 38.34 -28.94 -26.92
N ASP A 488 37.60 -30.05 -27.12
CA ASP A 488 38.16 -31.22 -27.79
C ASP A 488 38.17 -30.99 -29.30
N LEU A 489 39.39 -30.76 -29.81
CA LEU A 489 39.67 -30.53 -31.23
C LEU A 489 40.10 -31.80 -31.96
N SER A 490 39.99 -32.99 -31.35
CA SER A 490 40.49 -34.25 -31.93
C SER A 490 39.85 -34.57 -33.28
N GLN A 491 38.54 -34.34 -33.44
CA GLN A 491 37.86 -34.49 -34.74
C GLN A 491 38.38 -33.47 -35.76
N LEU A 492 38.57 -32.21 -35.32
CA LEU A 492 39.03 -31.11 -36.16
C LEU A 492 40.45 -31.32 -36.70
N LEU A 493 41.34 -31.88 -35.86
CA LEU A 493 42.72 -32.21 -36.22
C LEU A 493 42.82 -33.46 -37.10
N ALA A 494 41.84 -34.36 -37.03
CA ALA A 494 41.74 -35.51 -37.93
C ALA A 494 41.14 -35.14 -39.30
N SER A 495 40.23 -34.16 -39.35
CA SER A 495 39.63 -33.68 -40.59
C SER A 495 40.59 -32.75 -41.38
N GLN A 496 41.11 -33.22 -42.51
CA GLN A 496 41.95 -32.41 -43.41
C GLN A 496 41.12 -31.42 -44.26
N VAL A 497 40.41 -30.49 -43.59
CA VAL A 497 39.56 -29.49 -44.23
C VAL A 497 40.40 -28.43 -44.91
N ARG A 498 40.32 -28.31 -46.25
CA ARG A 498 41.18 -27.42 -47.05
C ARG A 498 40.91 -25.92 -46.89
N ILE A 499 39.76 -25.52 -46.34
CA ILE A 499 39.37 -24.10 -46.22
C ILE A 499 39.75 -23.45 -44.87
N MET A 500 40.36 -24.22 -43.97
CA MET A 500 40.75 -23.78 -42.63
C MET A 500 42.11 -24.37 -42.23
N GLY A 501 42.90 -23.58 -41.50
CA GLY A 501 44.14 -24.01 -40.87
C GLY A 501 43.91 -24.74 -39.55
N ARG A 502 45.01 -25.05 -38.87
CA ARG A 502 44.97 -25.66 -37.53
C ARG A 502 44.32 -24.71 -36.53
N ALA A 503 43.20 -25.11 -35.94
CA ALA A 503 42.59 -24.35 -34.85
C ALA A 503 43.37 -24.49 -33.54
N GLU A 504 43.24 -23.46 -32.70
CA GLU A 504 43.81 -23.38 -31.37
C GLU A 504 42.81 -22.75 -30.39
N GLN A 505 42.83 -23.19 -29.13
CA GLN A 505 42.06 -22.53 -28.07
C GLN A 505 42.90 -21.40 -27.46
N ILE A 506 42.34 -20.20 -27.38
CA ILE A 506 42.99 -19.01 -26.83
C ILE A 506 42.55 -18.80 -25.37
N PRO A 507 43.48 -18.55 -24.43
CA PRO A 507 43.12 -18.14 -23.07
C PRO A 507 42.38 -16.80 -23.06
N VAL A 508 41.23 -16.76 -22.39
CA VAL A 508 40.38 -15.56 -22.25
C VAL A 508 39.76 -15.51 -20.86
N ALA A 509 39.39 -14.32 -20.39
CA ALA A 509 38.92 -14.12 -19.01
C ALA A 509 37.66 -13.22 -18.94
N PRO A 510 36.53 -13.70 -18.37
CA PRO A 510 36.13 -15.10 -18.21
C PRO A 510 35.62 -15.70 -19.53
N GLY A 511 35.49 -17.03 -19.62
CA GLY A 511 34.90 -17.71 -20.77
C GLY A 511 35.87 -18.67 -21.49
N SER A 512 35.69 -18.83 -22.81
CA SER A 512 36.58 -19.62 -23.69
C SER A 512 36.49 -19.17 -25.14
N ALA A 513 37.62 -19.17 -25.86
CA ALA A 513 37.69 -18.75 -27.26
C ALA A 513 38.41 -19.78 -28.14
N LEU A 514 37.80 -20.15 -29.27
CA LEU A 514 38.46 -20.89 -30.35
C LEU A 514 38.91 -19.90 -31.42
N ARG A 515 40.14 -20.07 -31.90
CA ARG A 515 40.73 -19.32 -33.02
C ARG A 515 41.04 -20.30 -34.16
N VAL A 516 40.66 -19.95 -35.39
CA VAL A 516 40.81 -20.81 -36.57
C VAL A 516 41.29 -19.96 -37.75
N PRO A 517 42.50 -20.17 -38.30
CA PRO A 517 42.90 -19.52 -39.55
C PRO A 517 41.97 -19.96 -40.69
N LEU A 518 41.44 -19.06 -41.52
CA LEU A 518 40.64 -19.40 -42.69
C LEU A 518 41.31 -18.93 -43.98
N VAL A 519 40.99 -19.59 -45.10
CA VAL A 519 41.39 -19.11 -46.43
C VAL A 519 40.60 -17.84 -46.78
N ALA A 520 41.28 -16.84 -47.35
CA ALA A 520 40.68 -15.57 -47.75
C ALA A 520 39.42 -15.76 -48.64
N GLY A 521 38.36 -14.99 -48.34
CA GLY A 521 37.06 -15.08 -49.00
C GLY A 521 36.05 -16.02 -48.34
N ILE A 522 36.46 -16.86 -47.39
CA ILE A 522 35.55 -17.62 -46.53
C ILE A 522 35.10 -16.75 -45.36
N ALA A 523 33.81 -16.80 -45.03
CA ALA A 523 33.25 -16.09 -43.87
C ALA A 523 32.25 -16.97 -43.10
N PRO A 524 32.12 -16.76 -41.77
CA PRO A 524 31.17 -17.48 -40.94
C PRO A 524 29.74 -16.98 -41.12
N ARG A 525 28.79 -17.92 -41.07
CA ARG A 525 27.38 -17.69 -40.75
C ARG A 525 27.05 -18.50 -39.50
N VAL A 526 26.22 -17.96 -38.60
CA VAL A 526 25.94 -18.59 -37.30
C VAL A 526 24.47 -18.97 -37.20
N TRP A 527 24.19 -20.18 -36.70
CA TRP A 527 22.85 -20.62 -36.33
C TRP A 527 22.89 -21.53 -35.10
N ARG A 528 21.72 -22.01 -34.65
CA ARG A 528 21.60 -22.93 -33.49
C ARG A 528 20.77 -24.16 -33.83
N ASP A 529 21.19 -25.28 -33.27
CA ASP A 529 20.42 -26.53 -33.19
C ASP A 529 20.22 -26.88 -31.71
N GLY A 530 19.03 -26.57 -31.17
CA GLY A 530 18.79 -26.64 -29.72
C GLY A 530 19.72 -25.69 -28.95
N ASN A 531 20.49 -26.23 -28.01
CA ASN A 531 21.53 -25.49 -27.29
C ASN A 531 22.85 -25.38 -28.07
N SER A 532 23.02 -26.19 -29.11
CA SER A 532 24.27 -26.31 -29.87
C SER A 532 24.45 -25.13 -30.82
N TRP A 533 25.62 -24.50 -30.78
CA TRP A 533 25.98 -23.44 -31.72
C TRP A 533 26.61 -24.06 -32.97
N VAL A 534 26.18 -23.61 -34.14
CA VAL A 534 26.75 -24.04 -35.43
C VAL A 534 27.29 -22.82 -36.16
N VAL A 535 28.54 -22.92 -36.64
CA VAL A 535 29.24 -21.90 -37.42
C VAL A 535 29.55 -22.49 -38.80
N ASP A 536 28.79 -22.07 -39.80
CA ASP A 536 28.94 -22.49 -41.20
C ASP A 536 29.96 -21.62 -41.90
N LEU A 537 30.95 -22.26 -42.53
CA LEU A 537 32.03 -21.62 -43.26
C LEU A 537 31.82 -21.83 -44.75
N ALA A 538 31.59 -20.74 -45.49
CA ALA A 538 31.32 -20.73 -46.92
C ALA A 538 31.92 -19.48 -47.60
N PRO A 539 32.09 -19.46 -48.93
CA PRO A 539 32.51 -18.27 -49.67
C PRO A 539 31.39 -17.20 -49.68
N GLN A 540 31.44 -16.22 -48.77
CA GLN A 540 30.37 -15.23 -48.60
C GLN A 540 30.88 -13.91 -47.98
N SER A 541 30.11 -12.83 -48.09
CA SER A 541 30.39 -11.59 -47.34
C SER A 541 29.96 -11.72 -45.88
N MET A 542 30.87 -11.45 -44.95
CA MET A 542 30.60 -11.45 -43.51
C MET A 542 29.63 -10.31 -43.12
N ARG A 543 28.39 -10.65 -42.74
CA ARG A 543 27.38 -9.73 -42.16
C ARG A 543 26.46 -10.48 -41.18
N PRO A 544 25.98 -9.84 -40.09
CA PRO A 544 24.93 -10.41 -39.25
C PRO A 544 23.57 -10.39 -39.96
N ASP A 545 22.65 -11.29 -39.60
CA ASP A 545 21.27 -11.22 -40.09
C ASP A 545 20.50 -10.04 -39.46
N VAL A 546 20.88 -9.61 -38.24
CA VAL A 546 20.37 -8.40 -37.59
C VAL A 546 21.51 -7.57 -37.01
N ALA A 547 21.65 -6.32 -37.47
CA ALA A 547 22.64 -5.38 -36.96
C ALA A 547 22.27 -4.87 -35.54
N LEU A 548 23.27 -4.74 -34.68
CA LEU A 548 23.16 -4.08 -33.37
C LEU A 548 23.28 -2.56 -33.53
N GLU A 549 22.32 -1.81 -32.99
CA GLU A 549 22.31 -0.34 -33.04
C GLU A 549 23.36 0.26 -32.09
N VAL A 550 24.11 1.27 -32.56
CA VAL A 550 25.23 1.90 -31.83
C VAL A 550 24.99 3.40 -31.67
N ASP A 551 24.56 3.82 -30.49
CA ASP A 551 24.24 5.21 -30.12
C ASP A 551 25.44 5.94 -29.48
N THR A 552 25.77 7.14 -29.97
CA THR A 552 26.69 8.07 -29.27
C THR A 552 25.94 8.94 -28.27
N GLN A 553 26.08 8.67 -26.97
CA GLN A 553 25.37 9.36 -25.89
C GLN A 553 26.29 10.36 -25.17
N GLN A 554 26.25 11.64 -25.59
CA GLN A 554 27.09 12.69 -24.99
C GLN A 554 26.69 13.08 -23.56
N SER A 555 25.39 13.12 -23.27
CA SER A 555 24.86 13.48 -21.95
C SER A 555 24.44 12.22 -21.19
N SER A 556 25.26 11.76 -20.25
CA SER A 556 24.95 10.65 -19.34
C SER A 556 25.54 10.94 -17.95
N PRO A 557 24.89 10.54 -16.84
CA PRO A 557 25.39 10.80 -15.47
C PRO A 557 26.77 10.22 -15.11
N GLN A 558 27.40 9.46 -16.02
CA GLN A 558 28.74 8.87 -15.87
C GLN A 558 29.76 9.46 -16.87
N GLY A 559 29.42 10.57 -17.52
CA GLY A 559 30.17 11.15 -18.65
C GLY A 559 29.73 10.60 -20.01
N PRO A 560 30.18 11.20 -21.13
CA PRO A 560 29.88 10.70 -22.47
C PRO A 560 30.21 9.22 -22.65
N ARG A 561 29.38 8.50 -23.40
CA ARG A 561 29.51 7.06 -23.65
C ARG A 561 29.01 6.68 -25.05
N VAL A 562 29.42 5.51 -25.54
CA VAL A 562 28.77 4.85 -26.68
C VAL A 562 27.97 3.68 -26.15
N PHE A 563 26.75 3.50 -26.64
CA PHE A 563 25.82 2.50 -26.15
C PHE A 563 25.34 1.61 -27.30
N VAL A 564 25.53 0.30 -27.16
CA VAL A 564 25.10 -0.69 -28.16
C VAL A 564 23.86 -1.39 -27.64
N ARG A 565 22.72 -1.26 -28.33
CA ARG A 565 21.44 -1.84 -27.90
C ARG A 565 21.45 -3.34 -28.14
N ALA A 566 21.27 -4.15 -27.10
CA ALA A 566 21.32 -5.61 -27.18
C ALA A 566 20.55 -6.26 -26.02
N GLU A 567 19.67 -7.20 -26.33
CA GLU A 567 19.04 -8.09 -25.34
C GLU A 567 19.82 -9.40 -25.23
N GLY A 568 19.75 -10.06 -24.06
CA GLY A 568 20.44 -11.34 -23.83
C GLY A 568 21.98 -11.25 -23.83
N THR A 569 22.55 -10.13 -23.40
CA THR A 569 24.01 -9.92 -23.28
C THR A 569 24.65 -10.80 -22.20
N GLY A 570 25.73 -11.49 -22.57
CA GLY A 570 26.61 -12.22 -21.64
C GLY A 570 27.62 -11.31 -20.94
N ILE A 571 28.50 -11.91 -20.13
CA ILE A 571 29.59 -11.19 -19.44
C ILE A 571 30.67 -10.78 -20.46
N THR A 572 31.24 -9.58 -20.30
CA THR A 572 32.39 -9.13 -21.09
C THR A 572 33.61 -10.05 -20.89
N THR A 573 33.98 -10.78 -21.93
CA THR A 573 35.18 -11.61 -22.02
C THR A 573 36.34 -10.77 -22.56
N VAL A 574 37.51 -10.80 -21.91
CA VAL A 574 38.74 -10.19 -22.43
C VAL A 574 39.61 -11.25 -23.10
N ALA A 575 40.06 -10.97 -24.32
CA ALA A 575 41.02 -11.78 -25.06
C ALA A 575 42.27 -10.95 -25.42
N ARG A 576 43.41 -11.63 -25.62
CA ARG A 576 44.58 -11.06 -26.31
C ARG A 576 44.76 -11.77 -27.65
N ASP A 577 45.04 -11.01 -28.69
CA ASP A 577 45.33 -11.54 -30.02
C ASP A 577 46.79 -12.04 -30.08
N PRO A 578 47.06 -13.31 -30.46
CA PRO A 578 48.42 -13.83 -30.47
C PRO A 578 49.28 -13.31 -31.64
N GLU A 579 48.67 -12.83 -32.72
CA GLU A 579 49.39 -12.25 -33.87
C GLU A 579 49.48 -10.73 -33.78
N VAL A 580 48.40 -10.06 -33.37
CA VAL A 580 48.35 -8.59 -33.28
C VAL A 580 48.85 -8.07 -31.92
N GLY A 581 48.90 -8.91 -30.90
CA GLY A 581 49.38 -8.60 -29.54
C GLY A 581 48.45 -7.72 -28.69
N ASP A 582 47.49 -7.04 -29.31
CA ASP A 582 46.52 -6.16 -28.64
C ASP A 582 45.35 -6.93 -27.97
N GLN A 583 44.56 -6.20 -27.19
CA GLN A 583 43.45 -6.74 -26.40
C GLN A 583 42.10 -6.50 -27.07
N LEU A 584 41.14 -7.38 -26.80
CA LEU A 584 39.75 -7.29 -27.26
C LEU A 584 38.79 -7.49 -26.08
N PHE A 585 37.85 -6.55 -25.92
CA PHE A 585 36.66 -6.73 -25.09
C PHE A 585 35.55 -7.32 -25.97
N VAL A 586 35.27 -8.60 -25.77
CA VAL A 586 34.22 -9.34 -26.48
C VAL A 586 33.01 -9.44 -25.56
N VAL A 587 31.81 -9.10 -26.05
CA VAL A 587 30.55 -9.32 -25.35
C VAL A 587 29.75 -10.35 -26.15
N PRO A 588 29.75 -11.63 -25.72
CA PRO A 588 28.86 -12.65 -26.22
C PRO A 588 27.39 -12.26 -26.02
N VAL A 589 26.50 -12.66 -26.94
CA VAL A 589 25.05 -12.48 -26.79
C VAL A 589 24.31 -13.80 -27.03
N ILE A 590 23.17 -13.96 -26.37
CA ILE A 590 22.35 -15.19 -26.40
C ILE A 590 21.41 -15.21 -27.61
N GLU A 591 20.97 -14.05 -28.10
CA GLU A 591 20.06 -13.96 -29.25
C GLU A 591 20.80 -14.20 -30.57
N LEU A 592 20.15 -14.89 -31.50
CA LEU A 592 20.79 -15.44 -32.71
C LEU A 592 21.02 -14.37 -33.79
N SER A 593 22.14 -14.50 -34.49
CA SER A 593 22.56 -13.68 -35.64
C SER A 593 22.60 -12.16 -35.39
N ARG A 594 22.83 -11.76 -34.13
CA ARG A 594 22.94 -10.34 -33.75
C ARG A 594 24.40 -9.92 -33.65
N GLY A 595 24.84 -9.02 -34.52
CA GLY A 595 26.24 -8.57 -34.56
C GLY A 595 26.41 -7.16 -35.14
N ILE A 596 27.65 -6.77 -35.42
CA ILE A 596 28.01 -5.46 -35.97
C ILE A 596 28.21 -5.57 -37.49
N ASP A 597 27.41 -4.81 -38.22
CA ASP A 597 27.33 -4.76 -39.69
C ASP A 597 28.62 -4.27 -40.36
N ALA A 598 29.23 -3.24 -39.80
CA ALA A 598 30.45 -2.61 -40.29
C ALA A 598 31.32 -2.13 -39.13
N ARG A 599 32.64 -2.22 -39.30
CA ARG A 599 33.63 -1.69 -38.33
C ARG A 599 33.41 -0.18 -38.13
N ARG A 600 33.40 0.26 -36.86
CA ARG A 600 33.23 1.67 -36.47
C ARG A 600 34.45 2.15 -35.70
N ASP A 601 35.15 3.14 -36.23
CA ASP A 601 36.35 3.70 -35.61
C ASP A 601 36.00 4.98 -34.82
N TYR A 602 36.47 5.05 -33.57
CA TYR A 602 36.38 6.22 -32.70
C TYR A 602 37.80 6.67 -32.27
N ALA A 603 37.92 7.84 -31.66
CA ALA A 603 39.21 8.38 -31.23
C ALA A 603 39.94 7.49 -30.19
N GLN A 604 39.19 6.84 -29.31
CA GLN A 604 39.71 6.13 -28.12
C GLN A 604 39.52 4.60 -28.16
N PHE A 605 38.76 4.08 -29.13
CA PHE A 605 38.48 2.65 -29.33
C PHE A 605 37.96 2.38 -30.75
N ARG A 606 37.81 1.11 -31.13
CA ARG A 606 37.17 0.67 -32.38
C ARG A 606 36.19 -0.45 -32.10
N ILE A 607 35.05 -0.48 -32.79
CA ILE A 607 34.13 -1.62 -32.80
C ILE A 607 34.41 -2.43 -34.07
N LEU A 608 34.67 -3.72 -33.94
CA LEU A 608 34.91 -4.60 -35.09
C LEU A 608 33.58 -5.18 -35.60
N SER A 609 33.52 -5.50 -36.90
CA SER A 609 32.39 -6.22 -37.51
C SER A 609 32.30 -7.65 -36.97
N SER A 610 31.08 -8.10 -36.70
CA SER A 610 30.77 -9.41 -36.11
C SER A 610 29.49 -9.97 -36.70
N VAL A 611 29.41 -11.29 -36.87
CA VAL A 611 28.16 -11.97 -37.27
C VAL A 611 27.31 -12.34 -36.04
N GLN A 612 27.96 -12.40 -34.88
CA GLN A 612 27.34 -12.67 -33.57
C GLN A 612 28.11 -11.91 -32.48
N GLY A 613 27.41 -11.30 -31.53
CA GLY A 613 27.99 -10.56 -30.40
C GLY A 613 28.63 -9.22 -30.77
N LEU A 614 29.23 -8.55 -29.78
CA LEU A 614 29.91 -7.25 -29.92
C LEU A 614 31.42 -7.40 -29.63
N VAL A 615 32.26 -6.72 -30.40
CA VAL A 615 33.73 -6.74 -30.21
C VAL A 615 34.27 -5.32 -30.19
N VAL A 616 34.87 -4.93 -29.06
CA VAL A 616 35.42 -3.60 -28.80
C VAL A 616 36.93 -3.70 -28.59
N ARG A 617 37.70 -3.00 -29.42
CA ARG A 617 39.16 -2.92 -29.33
C ARG A 617 39.55 -1.55 -28.76
N PRO A 618 40.18 -1.46 -27.57
CA PRO A 618 40.67 -0.20 -27.04
C PRO A 618 41.74 0.44 -27.94
N LEU A 619 41.91 1.76 -27.83
CA LEU A 619 43.12 2.49 -28.25
C LEU A 619 43.80 3.20 -27.05
N ILE A 620 43.17 3.20 -25.88
CA ILE A 620 43.67 3.71 -24.59
C ILE A 620 43.28 2.74 -23.45
N ASP A 621 44.00 2.78 -22.33
CA ASP A 621 43.82 1.83 -21.21
C ASP A 621 42.58 2.11 -20.35
N GLU A 622 41.98 3.30 -20.46
CA GLU A 622 40.80 3.72 -19.68
C GLU A 622 39.46 3.26 -20.25
N ILE A 623 39.43 2.50 -21.35
CA ILE A 623 38.18 1.99 -21.94
C ILE A 623 37.52 0.95 -21.03
N GLU A 624 36.29 1.24 -20.61
CA GLU A 624 35.43 0.34 -19.85
C GLU A 624 34.23 -0.13 -20.70
N VAL A 625 34.02 -1.44 -20.80
CA VAL A 625 32.89 -2.06 -21.51
C VAL A 625 31.95 -2.72 -20.49
N ARG A 626 30.89 -2.01 -20.13
CA ARG A 626 29.93 -2.39 -19.07
C ARG A 626 28.62 -2.91 -19.68
N VAL A 627 28.18 -4.08 -19.26
CA VAL A 627 26.90 -4.68 -19.67
C VAL A 627 25.76 -4.14 -18.80
N LEU A 628 24.64 -3.78 -19.43
CA LEU A 628 23.41 -3.25 -18.83
C LEU A 628 22.20 -4.08 -19.31
N PRO A 629 21.03 -4.02 -18.65
CA PRO A 629 19.86 -4.83 -19.02
C PRO A 629 19.29 -4.58 -20.43
N ASP A 630 19.62 -3.44 -21.02
CA ASP A 630 19.16 -2.95 -22.33
C ASP A 630 20.28 -2.84 -23.39
N GLY A 631 21.52 -3.25 -23.06
CA GLY A 631 22.65 -3.18 -23.98
C GLY A 631 24.03 -3.10 -23.33
N VAL A 632 25.01 -2.58 -24.06
CA VAL A 632 26.42 -2.46 -23.64
C VAL A 632 26.87 -1.01 -23.69
N ALA A 633 27.33 -0.49 -22.55
CA ALA A 633 27.90 0.85 -22.43
C ALA A 633 29.44 0.81 -22.50
N ILE A 634 29.99 1.40 -23.55
CA ILE A 634 31.41 1.69 -23.73
C ILE A 634 31.66 3.11 -23.18
N THR A 635 32.54 3.26 -22.20
CA THR A 635 32.83 4.54 -21.54
C THR A 635 34.30 4.65 -21.12
N ALA A 636 34.71 5.83 -20.64
CA ALA A 636 36.02 6.05 -20.01
C ALA A 636 35.82 6.86 -18.72
N SER A 637 35.18 6.25 -17.71
CA SER A 637 34.70 6.96 -16.51
C SER A 637 35.81 7.68 -15.71
N LYS A 638 37.07 7.21 -15.81
CA LYS A 638 38.25 7.90 -15.22
C LYS A 638 38.55 9.25 -15.89
N LEU A 639 38.24 9.40 -17.18
CA LEU A 639 38.53 10.58 -18.01
C LEU A 639 37.32 11.52 -18.15
N ARG A 640 36.31 11.39 -17.27
CA ARG A 640 35.00 12.06 -17.36
C ARG A 640 34.13 11.59 -18.53
N GLY A 641 34.42 10.43 -19.12
CA GLY A 641 33.72 9.85 -20.28
C GLY A 641 34.54 9.90 -21.57
N LEU A 642 33.91 9.57 -22.69
CA LEU A 642 34.56 9.46 -24.00
C LEU A 642 34.64 10.79 -24.77
N GLU A 643 35.70 10.96 -25.55
CA GLU A 643 35.84 12.02 -26.54
C GLU A 643 35.08 11.67 -27.83
N VAL A 644 33.74 11.67 -27.74
CA VAL A 644 32.84 11.49 -28.88
C VAL A 644 32.36 12.83 -29.40
N SER A 645 32.65 13.12 -30.68
CA SER A 645 32.08 14.25 -31.41
C SER A 645 30.55 14.19 -31.42
N LYS A 646 29.89 15.34 -31.62
CA LYS A 646 28.43 15.35 -31.84
C LYS A 646 28.11 14.47 -33.07
N PRO A 647 27.00 13.70 -33.07
CA PRO A 647 26.50 13.12 -34.32
C PRO A 647 26.33 14.27 -35.31
N ASN A 648 26.94 14.15 -36.48
CA ASN A 648 27.20 15.31 -37.32
C ASN A 648 25.87 15.87 -37.83
N GLY A 649 25.56 17.13 -37.52
CA GLY A 649 24.28 17.78 -37.84
C GLY A 649 24.06 18.08 -39.34
N GLY A 650 24.75 17.33 -40.20
CA GLY A 650 24.72 17.38 -41.66
C GLY A 650 24.45 16.01 -42.30
N GLY A 651 23.85 15.06 -41.55
CA GLY A 651 23.02 14.04 -42.19
C GLY A 651 21.91 14.76 -42.96
N SER A 652 21.66 14.34 -44.21
CA SER A 652 20.79 15.11 -45.12
C SER A 652 19.35 15.22 -44.59
N GLU A 653 18.61 16.26 -44.99
CA GLU A 653 17.19 16.43 -44.62
C GLU A 653 16.31 15.22 -45.03
N THR A 654 16.81 14.39 -45.95
CA THR A 654 16.20 13.15 -46.45
C THR A 654 16.30 11.97 -45.48
N GLU A 655 17.34 11.89 -44.64
CA GLU A 655 17.54 10.75 -43.72
C GLU A 655 16.85 10.94 -42.36
N LEU A 656 16.52 12.18 -42.00
CA LEU A 656 15.76 12.55 -40.79
C LEU A 656 14.27 12.14 -40.83
N VAL A 657 13.89 11.22 -41.71
CA VAL A 657 12.52 10.75 -41.94
C VAL A 657 12.18 9.50 -41.12
N GLY A 658 13.17 8.65 -40.78
CA GLY A 658 12.93 7.34 -40.15
C GLY A 658 12.34 7.36 -38.74
N TYR A 659 12.56 8.43 -37.96
CA TYR A 659 12.08 8.56 -36.57
C TYR A 659 11.36 9.88 -36.28
N ARG A 660 10.70 10.48 -37.27
CA ARG A 660 9.68 11.50 -37.00
C ARG A 660 8.42 10.80 -36.50
N THR A 661 8.20 10.80 -35.18
CA THR A 661 6.84 10.62 -34.65
C THR A 661 6.02 11.83 -35.10
N ASP A 662 4.98 11.60 -35.90
CA ASP A 662 4.26 12.67 -36.59
C ASP A 662 3.80 13.80 -35.65
N GLY A 663 4.13 15.03 -36.06
CA GLY A 663 3.69 16.27 -35.40
C GLY A 663 4.64 16.89 -34.38
N LEU A 664 5.72 16.22 -33.92
CA LEU A 664 6.65 16.86 -32.97
C LEU A 664 7.22 18.19 -33.51
N PRO A 665 7.41 19.21 -32.65
CA PRO A 665 7.95 20.51 -33.07
C PRO A 665 9.31 20.42 -33.79
N PRO A 666 9.51 21.15 -34.91
CA PRO A 666 10.78 21.15 -35.62
C PRO A 666 11.91 21.75 -34.78
N GLY A 667 13.13 21.27 -35.01
CA GLY A 667 14.33 21.72 -34.30
C GLY A 667 14.51 21.16 -32.89
N LEU A 668 13.73 20.16 -32.48
CA LEU A 668 14.01 19.36 -31.29
C LEU A 668 15.16 18.38 -31.55
N THR A 669 15.98 18.11 -30.53
CA THR A 669 16.93 17.00 -30.53
C THR A 669 16.22 15.68 -30.23
N PRO A 670 16.71 14.53 -30.74
CA PRO A 670 16.14 13.22 -30.44
C PRO A 670 15.98 12.98 -28.93
N GLY A 671 14.85 12.40 -28.52
CA GLY A 671 14.54 12.16 -27.10
C GLY A 671 13.97 13.36 -26.32
N ARG A 672 13.68 14.49 -26.98
CA ARG A 672 13.03 15.68 -26.36
C ARG A 672 11.61 15.93 -26.88
N ILE A 673 10.83 16.65 -26.07
CA ILE A 673 9.45 17.06 -26.34
C ILE A 673 9.20 18.57 -26.09
N PHE A 674 10.06 19.27 -25.35
CA PHE A 674 9.85 20.70 -25.00
C PHE A 674 10.91 21.63 -25.62
N ASN A 675 10.47 22.56 -26.47
CA ASN A 675 11.35 23.64 -26.95
C ASN A 675 11.22 24.90 -26.09
N MET A 676 11.56 24.78 -24.80
CA MET A 676 11.44 25.84 -23.78
C MET A 676 12.12 27.17 -24.14
N VAL A 677 13.09 27.18 -25.06
CA VAL A 677 13.77 28.40 -25.53
C VAL A 677 12.93 29.10 -26.60
N SER A 678 12.49 28.39 -27.65
CA SER A 678 11.67 29.00 -28.71
C SER A 678 10.27 29.35 -28.21
N TRP A 679 9.71 28.56 -27.29
CA TRP A 679 8.39 28.80 -26.69
C TRP A 679 8.34 30.06 -25.83
N ARG A 680 9.46 30.44 -25.17
CA ARG A 680 9.59 31.74 -24.51
C ARG A 680 9.68 32.92 -25.51
N ARG A 681 9.93 32.66 -26.80
CA ARG A 681 10.02 33.66 -27.89
C ARG A 681 10.93 34.86 -27.58
N GLY A 682 12.03 34.61 -26.85
CA GLY A 682 12.97 35.64 -26.43
C GLY A 682 12.42 36.70 -25.46
N ALA A 683 11.23 36.48 -24.88
CA ALA A 683 10.57 37.46 -24.03
C ALA A 683 11.35 37.72 -22.73
N LYS A 684 12.01 38.88 -22.66
CA LYS A 684 12.39 39.48 -21.38
C LYS A 684 11.10 39.93 -20.67
N PRO A 685 11.07 40.11 -19.34
CA PRO A 685 9.82 40.40 -18.60
C PRO A 685 9.02 41.59 -19.15
N LYS A 686 9.70 42.60 -19.70
CA LYS A 686 9.09 43.76 -20.38
C LYS A 686 8.32 43.41 -21.67
N ASP A 687 8.75 42.39 -22.40
CA ASP A 687 8.24 42.03 -23.73
C ASP A 687 7.07 41.03 -23.65
N PHE A 688 6.92 40.34 -22.51
CA PHE A 688 5.88 39.34 -22.25
C PHE A 688 4.46 39.80 -22.65
N ARG A 689 4.06 41.03 -22.25
CA ARG A 689 2.72 41.56 -22.56
C ARG A 689 2.50 41.72 -24.06
N LYS A 690 3.51 42.16 -24.81
CA LYS A 690 3.46 42.32 -26.27
C LYS A 690 3.35 40.96 -26.97
N THR A 691 4.17 40.00 -26.57
CA THR A 691 4.15 38.63 -27.15
C THR A 691 2.85 37.90 -26.84
N LYS A 692 2.28 38.07 -25.64
CA LYS A 692 0.95 37.55 -25.30
C LYS A 692 -0.13 38.15 -26.21
N LEU A 693 -0.14 39.46 -26.42
CA LEU A 693 -1.14 40.13 -27.25
C LEU A 693 -1.03 39.71 -28.73
N ASP A 694 0.19 39.63 -29.29
CA ASP A 694 0.43 39.12 -30.65
C ASP A 694 -0.13 37.69 -30.83
N LEU A 695 0.12 36.79 -29.88
CA LEU A 695 -0.44 35.44 -29.90
C LEU A 695 -1.97 35.41 -29.79
N GLN A 696 -2.57 36.29 -29.00
CA GLN A 696 -4.04 36.39 -28.89
C GLN A 696 -4.67 36.95 -30.17
N LEU A 697 -4.05 37.95 -30.82
CA LEU A 697 -4.50 38.48 -32.11
C LEU A 697 -4.41 37.43 -33.23
N ARG A 698 -3.36 36.60 -33.24
CA ARG A 698 -3.25 35.45 -34.16
C ARG A 698 -4.33 34.38 -33.97
N ILE A 699 -4.90 34.25 -32.77
CA ILE A 699 -6.05 33.36 -32.53
C ILE A 699 -7.35 34.03 -33.01
N ALA A 700 -7.51 35.34 -32.81
CA ALA A 700 -8.69 36.09 -33.26
C ALA A 700 -8.80 36.21 -34.78
N GLY A 701 -7.66 36.24 -35.49
CA GLY A 701 -7.59 36.24 -36.97
C GLY A 701 -7.46 34.86 -37.61
N ALA A 702 -7.68 33.77 -36.87
CA ALA A 702 -7.60 32.40 -37.39
C ALA A 702 -8.97 31.72 -37.37
N ASP A 703 -9.15 30.74 -38.25
CA ASP A 703 -10.36 29.91 -38.30
C ASP A 703 -10.62 29.16 -36.97
N ILE A 704 -11.89 28.89 -36.69
CA ILE A 704 -12.37 28.25 -35.47
C ILE A 704 -11.73 26.86 -35.28
N PHE A 705 -11.41 26.14 -36.34
CA PHE A 705 -10.76 24.82 -36.25
C PHE A 705 -9.21 24.90 -36.17
N SER A 706 -8.62 26.09 -36.30
CA SER A 706 -7.16 26.27 -36.31
C SER A 706 -6.54 26.22 -34.90
N ASN A 707 -6.02 25.05 -34.52
CA ASN A 707 -5.37 24.85 -33.22
C ASN A 707 -3.89 25.26 -33.15
N GLY A 708 -3.22 25.55 -34.27
CA GLY A 708 -1.81 25.98 -34.29
C GLY A 708 -1.50 27.26 -33.50
N PRO A 709 -2.28 28.35 -33.67
CA PRO A 709 -2.16 29.56 -32.85
C PRO A 709 -2.47 29.32 -31.37
N ARG A 710 -3.43 28.44 -31.07
CA ARG A 710 -3.81 28.06 -29.68
C ARG A 710 -2.69 27.30 -28.99
N LEU A 711 -2.07 26.34 -29.69
CA LEU A 711 -0.92 25.58 -29.22
C LEU A 711 0.28 26.51 -28.98
N SER A 712 0.54 27.46 -29.89
CA SER A 712 1.59 28.47 -29.72
C SER A 712 1.39 29.30 -28.43
N LEU A 713 0.15 29.63 -28.07
CA LEU A 713 -0.16 30.34 -26.83
C LEU A 713 -0.07 29.43 -25.59
N ALA A 714 -0.49 28.16 -25.68
CA ALA A 714 -0.31 27.17 -24.62
C ALA A 714 1.18 26.95 -24.27
N GLN A 715 2.01 26.75 -25.30
CA GLN A 715 3.46 26.63 -25.21
C GLN A 715 4.10 27.88 -24.58
N PHE A 716 3.69 29.07 -25.02
CA PHE A 716 4.16 30.34 -24.46
C PHE A 716 3.79 30.50 -22.97
N PHE A 717 2.55 30.16 -22.58
CA PHE A 717 2.16 30.19 -21.17
C PHE A 717 2.96 29.19 -20.33
N PHE A 718 3.07 27.93 -20.78
CA PHE A 718 3.80 26.88 -20.08
C PHE A 718 5.29 27.25 -19.88
N ALA A 719 5.97 27.69 -20.94
CA ALA A 719 7.38 28.07 -20.88
C ALA A 719 7.66 29.36 -20.09
N ASN A 720 6.62 30.09 -19.65
CA ASN A 720 6.69 31.23 -18.72
C ASN A 720 6.13 30.91 -17.32
N GLY A 721 5.84 29.64 -17.00
CA GLY A 721 5.34 29.21 -15.68
C GLY A 721 3.82 29.32 -15.48
N LEU A 722 3.07 29.77 -16.48
CA LEU A 722 1.63 30.01 -16.42
C LEU A 722 0.84 28.72 -16.72
N ALA A 723 0.98 27.74 -15.82
CA ALA A 723 0.43 26.40 -15.99
C ALA A 723 -1.10 26.35 -16.02
N ALA A 724 -1.80 27.28 -15.35
CA ALA A 724 -3.26 27.34 -15.36
C ALA A 724 -3.80 27.78 -16.73
N GLU A 725 -3.19 28.80 -17.33
CA GLU A 725 -3.54 29.32 -18.64
C GLU A 725 -3.12 28.36 -19.76
N ALA A 726 -1.95 27.71 -19.64
CA ALA A 726 -1.54 26.62 -20.53
C ALA A 726 -2.56 25.47 -20.51
N MET A 727 -2.95 25.01 -19.31
CA MET A 727 -3.97 23.98 -19.12
C MET A 727 -5.35 24.39 -19.70
N GLY A 728 -5.71 25.68 -19.61
CA GLY A 728 -6.91 26.21 -20.24
C GLY A 728 -6.87 26.10 -21.77
N MET A 729 -5.76 26.50 -22.39
CA MET A 729 -5.57 26.41 -23.84
C MET A 729 -5.51 24.95 -24.33
N ILE A 730 -4.82 24.06 -23.61
CA ILE A 730 -4.74 22.62 -23.92
C ILE A 730 -6.13 21.98 -23.96
N ARG A 731 -7.00 22.29 -22.98
CA ARG A 731 -8.38 21.76 -22.96
C ARG A 731 -9.24 22.21 -24.13
N ILE A 732 -9.05 23.45 -24.62
CA ILE A 732 -9.76 23.96 -25.81
C ILE A 732 -9.30 23.20 -27.06
N ILE A 733 -7.98 22.98 -27.19
CA ILE A 733 -7.41 22.16 -28.26
C ILE A 733 -8.00 20.75 -28.22
N GLU A 734 -7.95 20.07 -27.07
CA GLU A 734 -8.49 18.71 -26.89
C GLU A 734 -10.00 18.60 -27.16
N SER A 735 -10.78 19.64 -26.88
CA SER A 735 -12.22 19.67 -27.18
C SER A 735 -12.56 19.85 -28.67
N SER A 736 -11.56 20.18 -29.50
CA SER A 736 -11.72 20.40 -30.95
C SER A 736 -10.88 19.45 -31.82
N ASP A 737 -9.83 18.85 -31.25
CA ASP A 737 -8.91 17.91 -31.91
C ASP A 737 -8.32 16.94 -30.87
N GLU A 738 -8.88 15.73 -30.79
CA GLU A 738 -8.46 14.72 -29.81
C GLU A 738 -7.09 14.11 -30.17
N GLU A 739 -6.75 13.99 -31.46
CA GLU A 739 -5.47 13.39 -31.90
C GLU A 739 -4.29 14.34 -31.62
N LEU A 740 -4.48 15.65 -31.82
CA LEU A 740 -3.53 16.67 -31.36
C LEU A 740 -3.36 16.60 -29.83
N GLY A 741 -4.43 16.36 -29.07
CA GLY A 741 -4.40 16.07 -27.63
C GLY A 741 -3.68 14.79 -27.22
N ARG A 742 -3.44 13.85 -28.14
CA ARG A 742 -2.73 12.59 -27.89
C ARG A 742 -1.22 12.66 -28.15
N ARG A 743 -0.72 13.73 -28.79
CA ARG A 743 0.71 13.90 -29.11
C ARG A 743 1.62 13.95 -27.88
N PRO A 744 2.87 13.46 -27.96
CA PRO A 744 3.81 13.46 -26.83
C PRO A 744 4.10 14.85 -26.26
N ASP A 745 4.28 15.87 -27.10
CA ASP A 745 4.60 17.24 -26.64
C ASP A 745 3.45 17.89 -25.86
N ILE A 746 2.21 17.69 -26.31
CA ILE A 746 1.01 18.22 -25.64
C ILE A 746 0.68 17.43 -24.37
N ARG A 747 0.72 16.08 -24.42
CA ARG A 747 0.47 15.23 -23.25
C ARG A 747 1.51 15.44 -22.15
N GLY A 748 2.78 15.52 -22.51
CA GLY A 748 3.86 15.85 -21.57
C GLY A 748 3.69 17.25 -20.96
N MET A 749 3.29 18.23 -21.76
CA MET A 749 3.00 19.60 -21.28
C MET A 749 1.80 19.63 -20.33
N ARG A 750 0.75 18.84 -20.61
CA ARG A 750 -0.44 18.71 -19.77
C ARG A 750 -0.10 18.08 -18.42
N GLY A 751 0.68 16.99 -18.41
CA GLY A 751 1.16 16.35 -17.20
C GLY A 751 2.07 17.25 -16.36
N ALA A 752 3.02 17.94 -17.00
CA ALA A 752 3.88 18.93 -16.34
C ALA A 752 3.09 20.13 -15.79
N ALA A 753 2.08 20.62 -16.52
CA ALA A 753 1.18 21.68 -16.03
C ALA A 753 0.31 21.20 -14.87
N HIS A 754 -0.18 19.95 -14.89
CA HIS A 754 -0.85 19.33 -13.74
C HIS A 754 0.08 19.28 -12.51
N PHE A 755 1.35 18.89 -12.70
CA PHE A 755 2.35 18.89 -11.64
C PHE A 755 2.56 20.29 -11.02
N ILE A 756 2.77 21.32 -11.85
CA ILE A 756 2.96 22.71 -11.38
C ILE A 756 1.72 23.22 -10.62
N LEU A 757 0.52 22.75 -10.98
CA LEU A 757 -0.75 23.07 -10.30
C LEU A 757 -1.02 22.23 -9.04
N GLY A 758 -0.04 21.45 -8.55
CA GLY A 758 -0.18 20.59 -7.37
C GLY A 758 -1.06 19.34 -7.58
N ARG A 759 -1.46 19.05 -8.83
CA ARG A 759 -2.37 17.97 -9.21
C ARG A 759 -1.57 16.72 -9.58
N TYR A 760 -0.83 16.18 -8.61
CA TYR A 760 0.17 15.13 -8.86
C TYR A 760 -0.47 13.82 -9.35
N ASN A 761 -1.66 13.47 -8.84
CA ASN A 761 -2.42 12.29 -9.27
C ASN A 761 -2.90 12.37 -10.73
N GLU A 762 -3.11 13.58 -11.27
CA GLU A 762 -3.40 13.81 -12.69
C GLU A 762 -2.11 13.90 -13.52
N ALA A 763 -1.07 14.51 -12.98
CA ALA A 763 0.25 14.58 -13.62
C ALA A 763 0.78 13.17 -13.93
N GLU A 764 0.72 12.25 -12.96
CA GLU A 764 1.12 10.86 -13.12
C GLU A 764 0.32 10.13 -14.21
N LYS A 765 -1.01 10.31 -14.26
CA LYS A 765 -1.87 9.69 -15.30
C LYS A 765 -1.52 10.14 -16.72
N ASP A 766 -1.11 11.40 -16.88
CA ASP A 766 -0.66 11.95 -18.15
C ASP A 766 0.77 11.50 -18.49
N LEU A 767 1.67 11.55 -17.51
CA LEU A 767 3.09 11.31 -17.66
C LEU A 767 3.43 9.82 -17.84
N ASP A 768 2.76 8.91 -17.14
CA ASP A 768 2.98 7.45 -17.23
C ASP A 768 2.40 6.82 -18.50
N ASN A 769 1.85 7.64 -19.40
CA ASN A 769 1.32 7.15 -20.66
C ASN A 769 2.45 6.58 -21.56
N PRO A 770 2.27 5.39 -22.17
CA PRO A 770 3.29 4.78 -23.04
C PRO A 770 3.76 5.65 -24.20
N THR A 771 2.96 6.62 -24.68
CA THR A 771 3.38 7.58 -25.72
C THR A 771 4.50 8.53 -25.30
N LEU A 772 4.86 8.55 -24.01
CA LEU A 772 5.93 9.37 -23.45
C LEU A 772 7.20 8.55 -23.10
N ASN A 773 7.22 7.25 -23.39
CA ASN A 773 8.39 6.41 -23.14
C ASN A 773 9.53 6.74 -24.11
N GLY A 774 10.77 6.72 -23.63
CA GLY A 774 11.97 7.07 -24.41
C GLY A 774 12.30 8.57 -24.44
N PHE A 775 11.42 9.45 -23.95
CA PHE A 775 11.68 10.88 -23.84
C PHE A 775 12.25 11.24 -22.46
N ALA A 776 13.49 11.71 -22.40
CA ALA A 776 14.18 12.04 -21.14
C ALA A 776 13.47 13.15 -20.35
N GLU A 777 12.84 14.10 -21.05
CA GLU A 777 12.05 15.16 -20.44
C GLU A 777 10.72 14.66 -19.82
N ALA A 778 10.17 13.53 -20.29
CA ALA A 778 9.04 12.88 -19.64
C ALA A 778 9.47 12.15 -18.36
N GLU A 779 10.59 11.42 -18.40
CA GLU A 779 11.21 10.83 -17.20
C GLU A 779 11.50 11.90 -16.13
N LEU A 780 11.96 13.10 -16.53
CA LEU A 780 12.22 14.21 -15.61
C LEU A 780 10.96 14.66 -14.83
N TRP A 781 9.82 14.79 -15.52
CA TRP A 781 8.56 15.13 -14.87
C TRP A 781 7.94 13.93 -14.12
N ARG A 782 8.13 12.68 -14.58
CA ARG A 782 7.77 11.47 -13.81
C ARG A 782 8.52 11.44 -12.47
N GLY A 783 9.82 11.73 -12.47
CA GLY A 783 10.63 11.84 -11.26
C GLY A 783 10.11 12.90 -10.30
N ALA A 784 9.79 14.10 -10.82
CA ALA A 784 9.22 15.18 -10.02
C ALA A 784 7.82 14.87 -9.45
N ALA A 785 6.92 14.29 -10.26
CA ALA A 785 5.57 13.92 -9.82
C ALA A 785 5.59 12.82 -8.75
N ASN A 786 6.50 11.86 -8.86
CA ASN A 786 6.73 10.84 -7.83
C ASN A 786 7.34 11.47 -6.56
N ALA A 787 8.35 12.35 -6.69
CA ALA A 787 8.98 13.02 -5.56
C ALA A 787 8.00 13.87 -4.75
N ALA A 788 7.14 14.65 -5.41
CA ALA A 788 6.15 15.49 -4.72
C ALA A 788 5.06 14.69 -3.97
N GLN A 789 4.83 13.43 -4.36
CA GLN A 789 3.96 12.48 -3.64
C GLN A 789 4.69 11.66 -2.56
N GLY A 790 6.00 11.84 -2.39
CA GLY A 790 6.81 11.04 -1.46
C GLY A 790 7.16 9.64 -1.96
N LYS A 791 6.99 9.35 -3.25
CA LYS A 791 7.39 8.09 -3.92
C LYS A 791 8.90 8.10 -4.22
N TRP A 792 9.72 8.21 -3.16
CA TRP A 792 11.14 8.55 -3.27
C TRP A 792 12.00 7.56 -4.08
N LYS A 793 11.63 6.27 -4.08
CA LYS A 793 12.34 5.22 -4.83
C LYS A 793 12.06 5.34 -6.33
N ASP A 794 10.79 5.37 -6.70
CA ASP A 794 10.35 5.51 -8.09
C ASP A 794 10.86 6.84 -8.66
N ALA A 795 10.83 7.91 -7.86
CA ALA A 795 11.36 9.22 -8.20
C ALA A 795 12.85 9.20 -8.58
N ILE A 796 13.73 8.57 -7.78
CA ILE A 796 15.17 8.55 -8.09
C ILE A 796 15.48 7.71 -9.33
N GLU A 797 14.74 6.62 -9.58
CA GLU A 797 14.89 5.86 -10.82
C GLU A 797 14.52 6.69 -12.06
N HIS A 798 13.39 7.42 -12.01
CA HIS A 798 12.98 8.32 -13.09
C HIS A 798 13.96 9.48 -13.28
N PHE A 799 14.50 10.09 -12.22
CA PHE A 799 15.55 11.11 -12.36
C PHE A 799 16.84 10.52 -12.94
N ALA A 800 17.22 9.27 -12.60
CA ALA A 800 18.38 8.60 -13.18
C ALA A 800 18.19 8.27 -14.69
N ARG A 801 16.98 7.93 -15.11
CA ARG A 801 16.59 7.75 -16.53
C ARG A 801 16.54 9.07 -17.30
N ALA A 802 16.13 10.16 -16.64
CA ALA A 802 16.07 11.50 -17.22
C ALA A 802 17.47 12.10 -17.47
N GLY A 803 18.42 11.83 -16.57
CA GLY A 803 19.74 12.43 -16.60
C GLY A 803 19.73 13.90 -16.16
N GLU A 804 20.38 14.76 -16.94
CA GLU A 804 20.49 16.19 -16.63
C GLU A 804 19.23 16.98 -16.98
N ILE A 805 18.92 18.01 -16.19
CA ILE A 805 17.86 18.98 -16.52
C ILE A 805 18.31 19.76 -17.76
N PRO A 806 17.55 19.76 -18.88
CA PRO A 806 17.99 20.43 -20.09
C PRO A 806 18.16 21.93 -19.89
N GLY A 807 19.37 22.47 -20.10
CA GLY A 807 19.71 23.89 -19.88
C GLY A 807 18.91 24.93 -20.70
N GLY A 808 18.01 24.48 -21.60
CA GLY A 808 17.00 25.32 -22.23
C GLY A 808 15.78 25.62 -21.36
N TYR A 809 15.63 24.97 -20.20
CA TYR A 809 14.52 25.18 -19.26
C TYR A 809 14.55 26.60 -18.63
N PRO A 810 13.40 27.13 -18.21
CA PRO A 810 13.33 28.30 -17.33
C PRO A 810 13.97 28.02 -15.95
N ARG A 811 14.72 28.97 -15.38
CA ARG A 811 15.41 28.80 -14.07
C ARG A 811 14.46 28.33 -12.97
N ASN A 812 13.26 28.91 -12.87
CA ASN A 812 12.28 28.53 -11.86
C ASN A 812 11.86 27.05 -11.95
N PHE A 813 11.78 26.47 -13.15
CA PHE A 813 11.56 25.04 -13.33
C PHE A 813 12.84 24.25 -12.99
N ALA A 814 14.00 24.68 -13.48
CA ALA A 814 15.27 24.01 -13.22
C ALA A 814 15.58 23.92 -11.71
N THR A 815 15.44 25.01 -10.95
CA THR A 815 15.61 25.01 -9.49
C THR A 815 14.64 24.05 -8.81
N GLN A 816 13.33 24.10 -9.15
CA GLN A 816 12.33 23.26 -8.51
C GLN A 816 12.55 21.77 -8.78
N LEU A 817 12.88 21.41 -10.03
CA LEU A 817 13.19 20.04 -10.43
C LEU A 817 14.48 19.55 -9.76
N ALA A 818 15.53 20.38 -9.73
CA ALA A 818 16.80 20.04 -9.06
C ALA A 818 16.65 19.88 -7.54
N MET A 819 15.82 20.69 -6.87
CA MET A 819 15.52 20.52 -5.44
C MET A 819 14.80 19.19 -5.15
N LEU A 820 13.88 18.77 -6.02
CA LEU A 820 13.18 17.49 -5.89
C LEU A 820 14.08 16.29 -6.21
N ALA A 821 14.93 16.41 -7.24
CA ALA A 821 15.93 15.40 -7.57
C ALA A 821 16.97 15.24 -6.46
N ALA A 822 17.45 16.36 -5.89
CA ALA A 822 18.32 16.35 -4.72
C ALA A 822 17.64 15.71 -3.49
N GLU A 823 16.39 16.09 -3.15
CA GLU A 823 15.68 15.44 -2.05
C GLU A 823 15.50 13.93 -2.30
N ALA A 824 15.09 13.51 -3.49
CA ALA A 824 14.95 12.09 -3.84
C ALA A 824 16.28 11.33 -3.73
N ALA A 825 17.37 11.88 -4.25
CA ALA A 825 18.71 11.31 -4.15
C ALA A 825 19.16 11.14 -2.69
N VAL A 826 18.95 12.15 -1.82
CA VAL A 826 19.24 12.03 -0.38
C VAL A 826 18.32 11.02 0.33
N ARG A 827 17.06 10.86 -0.09
CA ARG A 827 16.15 9.82 0.42
C ARG A 827 16.58 8.41 -0.01
N ALA A 828 17.23 8.29 -1.17
CA ALA A 828 17.73 7.04 -1.72
C ALA A 828 19.15 6.66 -1.25
N GLY A 829 19.90 7.61 -0.67
CA GLY A 829 21.29 7.41 -0.25
C GLY A 829 22.34 7.83 -1.29
N ASP A 830 21.92 8.33 -2.46
CA ASP A 830 22.86 8.91 -3.44
C ASP A 830 23.23 10.34 -3.07
N PHE A 831 24.19 10.46 -2.16
CA PHE A 831 24.74 11.74 -1.74
C PHE A 831 25.55 12.42 -2.87
N ARG A 832 26.06 11.68 -3.86
CA ARG A 832 26.86 12.24 -4.96
C ARG A 832 25.96 12.88 -6.02
N GLY A 833 24.90 12.20 -6.45
CA GLY A 833 23.88 12.76 -7.33
C GLY A 833 23.17 13.96 -6.70
N ALA A 834 22.85 13.88 -5.40
CA ALA A 834 22.38 15.04 -4.64
C ALA A 834 23.36 16.23 -4.71
N GLY A 835 24.67 15.97 -4.67
CA GLY A 835 25.73 16.95 -4.90
C GLY A 835 25.65 17.63 -6.27
N GLY A 836 25.46 16.86 -7.34
CA GLY A 836 25.30 17.42 -8.70
C GLY A 836 24.10 18.36 -8.79
N PHE A 837 22.92 17.93 -8.34
CA PHE A 837 21.72 18.76 -8.37
C PHE A 837 21.81 20.00 -7.47
N LEU A 838 22.44 19.91 -6.30
CA LEU A 838 22.63 21.06 -5.40
C LEU A 838 23.71 22.04 -5.88
N GLY A 839 24.74 21.55 -6.59
CA GLY A 839 25.75 22.38 -7.24
C GLY A 839 25.15 23.24 -8.36
N ALA A 840 24.40 22.62 -9.27
CA ALA A 840 23.75 23.30 -10.39
C ALA A 840 22.77 24.42 -9.97
N ILE A 841 22.16 24.34 -8.78
CA ILE A 841 21.34 25.44 -8.23
C ILE A 841 22.25 26.54 -7.64
N ALA A 842 23.34 26.17 -6.96
CA ALA A 842 24.26 27.13 -6.33
C ALA A 842 25.01 28.00 -7.35
N GLU A 843 25.37 27.44 -8.50
CA GLU A 843 25.99 28.14 -9.63
C GLU A 843 25.03 29.09 -10.37
N GLY A 844 23.71 28.98 -10.12
CA GLY A 844 22.67 29.71 -10.84
C GLY A 844 22.20 31.02 -10.20
N ASP A 845 23.01 31.68 -9.37
CA ASP A 845 22.69 32.89 -8.57
C ASP A 845 21.39 32.76 -7.72
N PRO A 846 21.29 31.78 -6.79
CA PRO A 846 20.06 31.50 -6.04
C PRO A 846 19.61 32.70 -5.20
N THR A 847 18.30 32.97 -5.19
CA THR A 847 17.69 33.96 -4.29
C THR A 847 17.88 33.54 -2.82
N ALA A 848 17.78 34.47 -1.87
CA ALA A 848 17.89 34.16 -0.43
C ALA A 848 16.95 33.01 0.02
N GLY A 849 15.73 32.94 -0.53
CA GLY A 849 14.81 31.82 -0.31
C GLY A 849 15.31 30.50 -0.93
N GLU A 850 15.73 30.50 -2.19
CA GLU A 850 16.31 29.30 -2.82
C GLU A 850 17.57 28.81 -2.07
N MET A 851 18.44 29.73 -1.66
CA MET A 851 19.65 29.47 -0.88
C MET A 851 19.35 28.84 0.49
N ALA A 852 18.32 29.32 1.19
CA ALA A 852 17.89 28.74 2.47
C ALA A 852 17.38 27.29 2.32
N ARG A 853 16.62 27.00 1.24
CA ARG A 853 16.12 25.65 0.93
C ARG A 853 17.25 24.71 0.50
N LEU A 854 18.16 25.21 -0.33
CA LEU A 854 19.38 24.53 -0.76
C LEU A 854 20.26 24.17 0.45
N ASN A 855 20.45 25.10 1.39
CA ASN A 855 21.20 24.85 2.62
C ASN A 855 20.50 23.85 3.57
N TYR A 856 19.17 23.79 3.59
CA TYR A 856 18.44 22.71 4.31
C TYR A 856 18.74 21.33 3.70
N LEU A 857 18.68 21.21 2.37
CA LEU A 857 18.98 19.97 1.65
C LEU A 857 20.45 19.55 1.79
N ARG A 858 21.38 20.50 1.71
CA ARG A 858 22.80 20.31 2.08
C ARG A 858 22.96 19.75 3.50
N GLY A 859 22.26 20.34 4.48
CA GLY A 859 22.21 19.83 5.85
C GLY A 859 21.70 18.39 5.93
N ARG A 860 20.70 18.02 5.11
CA ARG A 860 20.26 16.61 4.99
C ARG A 860 21.31 15.68 4.39
N VAL A 861 22.13 16.13 3.43
CA VAL A 861 23.27 15.33 2.95
C VAL A 861 24.28 15.11 4.07
N LEU A 862 24.69 16.18 4.75
CA LEU A 862 25.62 16.10 5.89
C LEU A 862 25.11 15.14 6.98
N TYR A 863 23.83 15.22 7.32
CA TYR A 863 23.20 14.34 8.31
C TYR A 863 23.23 12.88 7.86
N ALA A 864 22.83 12.59 6.62
CA ALA A 864 22.78 11.24 6.08
C ALA A 864 24.19 10.64 5.82
N SER A 865 25.21 11.47 5.58
CA SER A 865 26.61 11.06 5.50
C SER A 865 27.32 10.99 6.87
N GLY A 866 26.60 11.16 7.99
CA GLY A 866 27.15 11.02 9.34
C GLY A 866 28.04 12.19 9.82
N ASN A 867 27.89 13.37 9.21
CA ASN A 867 28.43 14.65 9.67
C ASN A 867 27.32 15.45 10.39
N ILE A 868 26.86 14.88 11.51
CA ILE A 868 25.64 15.30 12.21
C ILE A 868 25.75 16.73 12.75
N ASP A 869 26.90 17.13 13.29
CA ASP A 869 27.03 18.43 13.96
C ASP A 869 26.92 19.61 12.98
N ARG A 870 27.67 19.59 11.88
CA ARG A 870 27.57 20.61 10.82
C ARG A 870 26.15 20.63 10.20
N ALA A 871 25.46 19.49 10.14
CA ALA A 871 24.06 19.45 9.72
C ALA A 871 23.12 20.17 10.71
N ARG A 872 23.28 19.93 12.02
CA ARG A 872 22.50 20.58 13.08
C ARG A 872 22.77 22.07 13.14
N GLU A 873 24.02 22.50 12.98
CA GLU A 873 24.40 23.92 12.91
C GLU A 873 23.73 24.64 11.74
N ALA A 874 23.82 24.07 10.53
CA ALA A 874 23.13 24.59 9.35
C ALA A 874 21.60 24.67 9.58
N TRP A 875 21.00 23.67 10.23
CA TRP A 875 19.57 23.68 10.54
C TRP A 875 19.18 24.65 11.66
N ARG A 876 20.03 24.94 12.66
CA ARG A 876 19.72 25.96 13.69
C ARG A 876 19.56 27.34 13.06
N LEU A 877 20.50 27.75 12.22
CA LEU A 877 20.44 29.02 11.48
C LEU A 877 19.17 29.09 10.61
N LEU A 878 18.81 28.01 9.93
CA LEU A 878 17.60 27.95 9.11
C LEU A 878 16.30 27.89 9.93
N ALA A 879 16.34 27.35 11.15
CA ALA A 879 15.20 27.32 12.08
C ALA A 879 14.84 28.71 12.64
N GLU A 880 15.70 29.71 12.48
CA GLU A 880 15.47 31.11 12.83
C GLU A 880 15.27 32.00 11.60
N GLY A 881 15.91 31.68 10.46
CA GLY A 881 15.87 32.45 9.21
C GLY A 881 14.50 32.64 8.55
N GLU A 882 14.46 33.54 7.56
CA GLU A 882 13.20 34.09 7.01
C GLU A 882 12.36 33.13 6.15
N ASP A 883 12.96 32.24 5.36
CA ASP A 883 12.20 31.34 4.48
C ASP A 883 11.40 30.29 5.27
N ARG A 884 10.07 30.38 5.17
CA ARG A 884 9.12 29.53 5.89
C ARG A 884 9.28 28.03 5.56
N TRP A 885 9.67 27.69 4.33
CA TRP A 885 9.83 26.29 3.90
C TRP A 885 11.03 25.64 4.59
N SER A 886 12.18 26.34 4.61
CA SER A 886 13.39 25.84 5.30
C SER A 886 13.20 25.87 6.81
N ARG A 887 12.59 26.93 7.37
CA ARG A 887 12.42 27.09 8.82
C ARG A 887 11.66 25.93 9.46
N VAL A 888 10.50 25.56 8.90
CA VAL A 888 9.67 24.49 9.48
C VAL A 888 10.33 23.12 9.31
N ARG A 889 10.94 22.87 8.15
CA ARG A 889 11.64 21.61 7.86
C ARG A 889 12.91 21.44 8.72
N ALA A 890 13.68 22.51 8.93
CA ALA A 890 14.83 22.53 9.83
C ALA A 890 14.44 22.35 11.30
N ARG A 891 13.40 23.05 11.79
CA ARG A 891 12.85 22.84 13.15
C ARG A 891 12.44 21.39 13.35
N ARG A 892 11.67 20.79 12.42
CA ARG A 892 11.27 19.38 12.50
C ARG A 892 12.49 18.45 12.54
N ALA A 893 13.50 18.69 11.68
CA ALA A 893 14.70 17.86 11.63
C ALA A 893 15.52 17.92 12.93
N LEU A 894 15.58 19.09 13.59
CA LEU A 894 16.19 19.26 14.91
C LEU A 894 15.40 18.52 16.01
N ILE A 895 14.06 18.63 16.03
CA ILE A 895 13.20 17.94 17.01
C ILE A 895 13.29 16.41 16.86
N GLU A 896 13.19 15.89 15.63
CA GLU A 896 13.23 14.45 15.36
C GLU A 896 14.65 13.84 15.50
N HIS A 897 15.68 14.69 15.58
CA HIS A 897 17.02 14.30 16.03
C HIS A 897 17.09 14.31 17.56
N ALA A 898 16.72 15.42 18.22
CA ALA A 898 16.77 15.58 19.67
C ALA A 898 15.99 14.48 20.42
N LEU A 899 14.82 14.10 19.89
CA LEU A 899 14.02 13.00 20.42
C LEU A 899 14.72 11.63 20.27
N ARG A 900 15.49 11.43 19.19
CA ARG A 900 16.19 10.15 18.94
C ARG A 900 17.41 9.96 19.83
N GLU A 901 18.11 11.05 20.13
CA GLU A 901 19.22 11.05 21.10
C GLU A 901 18.72 11.08 22.56
N GLY A 902 17.40 11.13 22.80
CA GLY A 902 16.81 11.24 24.13
C GLY A 902 17.07 12.58 24.83
N THR A 903 17.55 13.61 24.11
CA THR A 903 17.84 14.95 24.67
C THR A 903 16.59 15.80 24.90
N ILE A 904 15.44 15.36 24.39
CA ILE A 904 14.10 15.83 24.78
C ILE A 904 13.20 14.60 24.96
N SER A 905 12.22 14.72 25.85
CA SER A 905 11.18 13.72 26.05
C SER A 905 10.20 13.64 24.86
N ARG A 906 9.42 12.55 24.79
CA ARG A 906 8.33 12.39 23.81
C ARG A 906 7.27 13.48 23.95
N THR A 907 6.90 13.86 25.18
CA THR A 907 5.96 14.95 25.44
C THR A 907 6.49 16.31 24.97
N GLU A 908 7.74 16.67 25.26
CA GLU A 908 8.37 17.90 24.73
C GLU A 908 8.46 17.90 23.19
N ALA A 909 8.71 16.74 22.59
CA ALA A 909 8.73 16.60 21.13
C ALA A 909 7.34 16.78 20.52
N ILE A 910 6.29 16.20 21.13
CA ILE A 910 4.89 16.43 20.77
C ILE A 910 4.57 17.93 20.82
N ASP A 911 4.87 18.59 21.93
CA ASP A 911 4.62 20.01 22.17
C ASP A 911 5.28 20.91 21.10
N GLN A 912 6.49 20.57 20.68
CA GLN A 912 7.21 21.31 19.65
C GLN A 912 6.70 21.01 18.23
N LEU A 913 6.31 19.76 17.94
CA LEU A 913 5.71 19.36 16.65
C LEU A 913 4.29 19.92 16.48
N GLU A 914 3.49 19.99 17.54
CA GLU A 914 2.18 20.65 17.61
C GLU A 914 2.29 22.12 17.14
N ARG A 915 3.27 22.85 17.67
CA ARG A 915 3.53 24.26 17.27
C ARG A 915 3.88 24.39 15.78
N LEU A 916 4.53 23.38 15.17
CA LEU A 916 4.80 23.37 13.73
C LEU A 916 3.53 23.21 12.87
N ARG A 917 2.44 22.62 13.38
CA ARG A 917 1.14 22.55 12.67
C ARG A 917 0.60 23.94 12.37
N PHE A 918 0.81 24.92 13.25
CA PHE A 918 0.41 26.30 13.00
C PHE A 918 1.39 27.02 12.06
N ALA A 919 2.65 26.57 12.04
CA ALA A 919 3.68 27.13 11.16
C ALA A 919 3.57 26.67 9.69
N TRP A 920 2.94 25.54 9.36
CA TRP A 920 2.83 25.04 7.98
C TRP A 920 1.58 24.17 7.75
N ARG A 921 0.97 24.26 6.56
CA ARG A 921 -0.27 23.57 6.18
C ARG A 921 -0.31 23.20 4.69
N GLY A 922 -1.10 22.18 4.35
CA GLY A 922 -1.61 21.93 2.99
C GLY A 922 -0.77 21.06 2.06
N ASP A 923 0.32 20.45 2.51
CA ASP A 923 1.16 19.55 1.69
C ASP A 923 1.54 18.25 2.43
N GLN A 924 2.38 17.42 1.80
CA GLN A 924 2.92 16.18 2.38
C GLN A 924 3.61 16.38 3.73
N LEU A 925 4.15 17.58 4.04
CA LEU A 925 4.78 17.83 5.34
C LEU A 925 3.74 17.91 6.47
N GLU A 926 2.55 18.47 6.22
CA GLU A 926 1.46 18.42 7.20
C GLU A 926 0.95 16.99 7.38
N PHE A 927 0.76 16.22 6.31
CA PHE A 927 0.38 14.81 6.40
C PHE A 927 1.39 13.99 7.22
N ASP A 928 2.68 14.10 6.91
CA ASP A 928 3.75 13.42 7.65
C ASP A 928 3.81 13.87 9.12
N LEU A 929 3.53 15.15 9.41
CA LEU A 929 3.53 15.72 10.75
C LEU A 929 2.34 15.22 11.59
N LEU A 930 1.13 15.23 11.02
CA LEU A 930 -0.08 14.68 11.65
C LEU A 930 0.08 13.18 11.92
N ARG A 931 0.63 12.42 10.96
CA ARG A 931 0.94 11.00 11.15
C ARG A 931 1.97 10.77 12.25
N ARG A 932 3.03 11.58 12.30
CA ARG A 932 4.07 11.46 13.33
C ARG A 932 3.56 11.81 14.73
N LEU A 933 2.77 12.87 14.87
CA LEU A 933 2.09 13.23 16.12
C LEU A 933 1.13 12.12 16.55
N GLY A 934 0.34 11.56 15.62
CA GLY A 934 -0.53 10.42 15.88
C GLY A 934 0.20 9.24 16.51
N LYS A 935 1.37 8.88 15.96
CA LYS A 935 2.22 7.84 16.56
C LYS A 935 2.79 8.23 17.92
N LEU A 936 3.31 9.44 18.07
CA LEU A 936 3.89 9.89 19.34
C LEU A 936 2.85 9.92 20.48
N TYR A 937 1.60 10.29 20.21
CA TYR A 937 0.52 10.18 21.19
C TYR A 937 0.17 8.73 21.53
N LEU A 938 0.17 7.80 20.55
CA LEU A 938 -0.01 6.36 20.82
C LEU A 938 1.18 5.77 21.60
N GLU A 939 2.40 6.24 21.36
CA GLU A 939 3.63 5.88 22.11
C GLU A 939 3.60 6.42 23.57
N GLU A 940 2.70 7.35 23.89
CA GLU A 940 2.46 7.98 25.22
C GLU A 940 1.08 7.62 25.81
N ASP A 941 0.43 6.55 25.34
CA ASP A 941 -0.91 6.07 25.75
C ASP A 941 -2.08 7.10 25.61
N ASP A 942 -1.87 8.23 24.92
CA ASP A 942 -2.94 9.18 24.56
C ASP A 942 -3.67 8.72 23.29
N PHE A 943 -4.41 7.61 23.43
CA PHE A 943 -5.11 6.97 22.32
C PHE A 943 -6.12 7.89 21.62
N VAL A 944 -6.68 8.87 22.34
CA VAL A 944 -7.66 9.81 21.80
C VAL A 944 -6.98 10.81 20.85
N LYS A 945 -5.92 11.52 21.30
CA LYS A 945 -5.19 12.45 20.42
C LYS A 945 -4.44 11.70 19.32
N GLY A 946 -3.95 10.49 19.61
CA GLY A 946 -3.29 9.62 18.63
C GLY A 946 -4.19 9.27 17.45
N LEU A 947 -5.32 8.60 17.72
CA LEU A 947 -6.27 8.24 16.68
C LEU A 947 -6.92 9.46 16.03
N GLU A 948 -7.12 10.58 16.73
CA GLU A 948 -7.60 11.81 16.12
C GLU A 948 -6.58 12.45 15.16
N ALA A 949 -5.30 12.53 15.51
CA ALA A 949 -4.28 13.09 14.61
C ALA A 949 -4.11 12.25 13.34
N LEU A 950 -4.16 10.92 13.46
CA LEU A 950 -4.21 10.01 12.30
C LEU A 950 -5.50 10.21 11.48
N ARG A 951 -6.66 10.34 12.13
CA ARG A 951 -7.95 10.62 11.46
C ARG A 951 -7.93 11.94 10.71
N GLN A 952 -7.32 12.98 11.28
CA GLN A 952 -7.13 14.28 10.63
C GLN A 952 -6.19 14.17 9.41
N ALA A 953 -5.13 13.36 9.48
CA ALA A 953 -4.26 13.09 8.32
C ALA A 953 -5.03 12.44 7.15
N VAL A 954 -5.92 11.49 7.43
CA VAL A 954 -6.76 10.84 6.40
C VAL A 954 -7.87 11.77 5.89
N LEU A 955 -8.52 12.53 6.77
CA LEU A 955 -9.65 13.41 6.40
C LEU A 955 -9.23 14.65 5.61
N PHE A 956 -8.08 15.25 5.93
CA PHE A 956 -7.59 16.45 5.23
C PHE A 956 -6.84 16.12 3.93
N PHE A 957 -6.32 14.89 3.79
CA PHE A 957 -5.56 14.46 2.62
C PHE A 957 -6.09 13.13 2.04
N PRO A 958 -7.38 13.04 1.65
CA PRO A 958 -8.00 11.78 1.20
C PRO A 958 -7.39 11.25 -0.11
N ASP A 959 -6.87 12.13 -0.96
CA ASP A 959 -6.21 11.79 -2.23
C ASP A 959 -4.70 11.47 -2.07
N ASN A 960 -4.20 11.40 -0.83
CA ASN A 960 -2.81 11.03 -0.54
C ASN A 960 -2.61 9.52 -0.67
N ILE A 961 -1.55 9.10 -1.38
CA ILE A 961 -1.24 7.68 -1.61
C ILE A 961 -1.04 6.87 -0.33
N PHE A 962 -0.66 7.51 0.77
CA PHE A 962 -0.47 6.88 2.08
C PHE A 962 -1.72 6.92 2.97
N ALA A 963 -2.78 7.64 2.59
CA ALA A 963 -4.00 7.76 3.42
C ALA A 963 -4.62 6.38 3.70
N GLY A 964 -4.71 5.49 2.69
CA GLY A 964 -5.18 4.12 2.89
C GLY A 964 -4.30 3.27 3.82
N ALA A 965 -2.99 3.53 3.85
CA ALA A 965 -2.07 2.89 4.78
C ALA A 965 -2.22 3.44 6.21
N VAL A 966 -2.49 4.75 6.37
CA VAL A 966 -2.81 5.35 7.67
C VAL A 966 -4.17 4.88 8.19
N THR A 967 -5.19 4.72 7.35
CA THR A 967 -6.47 4.11 7.75
C THR A 967 -6.26 2.68 8.25
N LYS A 968 -5.40 1.89 7.59
CA LYS A 968 -5.05 0.54 8.07
C LYS A 968 -4.30 0.58 9.41
N GLU A 969 -3.31 1.47 9.54
CA GLU A 969 -2.57 1.72 10.78
C GLU A 969 -3.54 2.06 11.93
N MET A 970 -4.45 3.02 11.73
CA MET A 970 -5.53 3.34 12.68
C MET A 970 -6.41 2.14 13.04
N THR A 971 -6.83 1.31 12.06
CA THR A 971 -7.63 0.10 12.31
C THR A 971 -6.86 -0.96 13.11
N GLU A 972 -5.55 -1.06 12.91
CA GLU A 972 -4.69 -2.03 13.62
C GLU A 972 -4.38 -1.58 15.04
N GLU A 973 -4.10 -0.30 15.26
CA GLU A 973 -3.87 0.28 16.60
C GLU A 973 -5.16 0.42 17.41
N PHE A 974 -6.29 0.81 16.80
CA PHE A 974 -7.59 0.75 17.47
C PHE A 974 -7.94 -0.70 17.89
N ALA A 975 -7.53 -1.70 17.10
CA ALA A 975 -7.79 -3.09 17.43
C ALA A 975 -6.85 -3.65 18.51
N SER A 976 -5.56 -3.27 18.54
CA SER A 976 -4.60 -3.72 19.57
C SER A 976 -5.05 -3.30 20.97
N ILE A 977 -5.49 -2.05 21.14
CA ILE A 977 -5.99 -1.51 22.42
C ILE A 977 -6.99 -2.47 23.09
N TYR A 978 -7.96 -3.02 22.36
CA TYR A 978 -8.98 -3.92 22.90
C TYR A 978 -8.63 -5.43 22.79
N THR A 979 -7.65 -5.84 21.98
CA THR A 979 -7.22 -7.25 21.92
C THR A 979 -6.09 -7.59 22.88
N ASP A 980 -5.25 -6.64 23.27
CA ASP A 980 -3.92 -6.92 23.81
C ASP A 980 -3.82 -6.58 25.33
N GLY A 981 -4.92 -6.12 25.94
CA GLY A 981 -5.06 -5.87 27.39
C GLY A 981 -5.04 -4.40 27.79
N THR A 982 -4.66 -3.48 26.89
CA THR A 982 -4.59 -2.04 27.17
C THR A 982 -5.94 -1.43 27.54
N ALA A 983 -7.03 -1.89 26.90
CA ALA A 983 -8.40 -1.51 27.25
C ALA A 983 -8.84 -2.00 28.64
N ASP A 984 -8.12 -2.98 29.22
CA ASP A 984 -8.46 -3.59 30.51
C ASP A 984 -7.80 -2.86 31.70
N THR A 985 -6.81 -1.98 31.46
CA THR A 985 -6.19 -1.12 32.49
C THR A 985 -6.88 0.24 32.62
N MET A 986 -7.34 0.85 31.53
CA MET A 986 -8.08 2.12 31.54
C MET A 986 -9.49 1.97 32.15
N PRO A 987 -10.13 3.02 32.70
CA PRO A 987 -11.49 2.91 33.26
C PRO A 987 -12.53 2.44 32.21
N PRO A 988 -13.52 1.59 32.55
CA PRO A 988 -14.48 1.05 31.57
C PRO A 988 -15.28 2.11 30.79
N LEU A 989 -15.59 3.26 31.42
CA LEU A 989 -16.26 4.36 30.75
C LEU A 989 -15.34 5.08 29.73
N THR A 990 -14.04 5.14 30.00
CA THR A 990 -13.01 5.65 29.07
C THR A 990 -12.80 4.69 27.90
N ALA A 991 -12.78 3.38 28.17
CA ALA A 991 -12.75 2.36 27.12
C ALA A 991 -13.99 2.44 26.21
N LEU A 992 -15.17 2.75 26.78
CA LEU A 992 -16.40 2.96 26.02
C LEU A 992 -16.39 4.27 25.22
N SER A 993 -15.95 5.40 25.79
CA SER A 993 -15.91 6.67 25.05
C SER A 993 -14.93 6.65 23.87
N LEU A 994 -13.75 6.04 24.07
CA LEU A 994 -12.78 5.77 23.01
C LEU A 994 -13.39 4.89 21.90
N TYR A 995 -14.14 3.85 22.27
CA TYR A 995 -14.82 2.97 21.31
C TYR A 995 -15.91 3.72 20.54
N ASP A 996 -16.76 4.51 21.22
CA ASP A 996 -17.87 5.22 20.59
C ASP A 996 -17.40 6.34 19.64
N GLN A 997 -16.26 6.98 19.93
CA GLN A 997 -15.62 8.06 19.16
C GLN A 997 -14.94 7.59 17.87
N PHE A 998 -14.47 6.33 17.84
CA PHE A 998 -13.72 5.74 16.73
C PHE A 998 -14.30 4.41 16.24
N ARG A 999 -15.59 4.14 16.51
CA ARG A 999 -16.26 2.85 16.19
C ARG A 999 -16.12 2.43 14.72
N GLU A 1000 -15.94 3.38 13.81
CA GLU A 1000 -15.68 3.19 12.39
C GLU A 1000 -14.42 2.34 12.11
N LEU A 1001 -13.48 2.29 13.07
CA LEU A 1001 -12.26 1.49 13.00
C LEU A 1001 -12.45 0.04 13.45
N THR A 1002 -13.63 -0.35 13.96
CA THR A 1002 -13.91 -1.71 14.45
C THR A 1002 -13.80 -2.74 13.31
N PRO A 1003 -12.83 -3.68 13.33
CA PRO A 1003 -12.62 -4.60 12.21
C PRO A 1003 -13.85 -5.46 11.89
N VAL A 1004 -13.99 -5.86 10.62
CA VAL A 1004 -15.06 -6.80 10.21
C VAL A 1004 -14.78 -8.22 10.69
N GLY A 1005 -15.84 -8.94 11.07
CA GLY A 1005 -15.75 -10.32 11.57
C GLY A 1005 -15.01 -10.46 12.91
N ARG A 1006 -14.51 -11.68 13.16
CA ARG A 1006 -14.17 -12.19 14.50
C ARG A 1006 -13.33 -11.27 15.39
N ARG A 1007 -12.33 -10.53 14.85
CA ARG A 1007 -11.49 -9.63 15.67
C ARG A 1007 -12.32 -8.48 16.26
N GLY A 1008 -13.03 -7.73 15.43
CA GLY A 1008 -13.91 -6.67 15.91
C GLY A 1008 -15.13 -7.20 16.67
N ASP A 1009 -15.56 -8.43 16.39
CA ASP A 1009 -16.63 -9.06 17.17
C ASP A 1009 -16.20 -9.39 18.60
N ALA A 1010 -14.93 -9.77 18.81
CA ALA A 1010 -14.35 -9.98 20.13
C ALA A 1010 -14.16 -8.67 20.91
N ILE A 1011 -13.79 -7.58 20.22
CA ILE A 1011 -13.69 -6.23 20.82
C ILE A 1011 -15.02 -5.80 21.44
N ILE A 1012 -16.12 -5.91 20.68
CA ILE A 1012 -17.46 -5.56 21.17
C ILE A 1012 -17.87 -6.42 22.37
N GLN A 1013 -17.57 -7.72 22.33
CA GLN A 1013 -17.92 -8.64 23.41
C GLN A 1013 -17.11 -8.34 24.69
N ARG A 1014 -15.78 -8.16 24.60
CA ARG A 1014 -14.95 -7.78 25.76
C ARG A 1014 -15.41 -6.46 26.39
N LEU A 1015 -15.69 -5.44 25.58
CA LEU A 1015 -16.19 -4.16 26.09
C LEU A 1015 -17.54 -4.31 26.78
N ALA A 1016 -18.46 -5.11 26.23
CA ALA A 1016 -19.75 -5.40 26.88
C ALA A 1016 -19.58 -6.18 28.18
N ASP A 1017 -18.76 -7.24 28.20
CA ASP A 1017 -18.44 -8.03 29.40
C ASP A 1017 -17.87 -7.13 30.52
N ARG A 1018 -16.93 -6.24 30.18
CA ARG A 1018 -16.29 -5.31 31.12
C ARG A 1018 -17.23 -4.21 31.62
N LEU A 1019 -18.22 -3.81 30.83
CA LEU A 1019 -19.30 -2.92 31.28
C LEU A 1019 -20.28 -3.64 32.24
N VAL A 1020 -20.55 -4.94 32.03
CA VAL A 1020 -21.36 -5.75 32.97
C VAL A 1020 -20.67 -5.90 34.33
N GLN A 1021 -19.34 -6.03 34.38
CA GLN A 1021 -18.57 -6.10 35.63
C GLN A 1021 -18.69 -4.86 36.51
N VAL A 1022 -19.02 -3.70 35.94
CA VAL A 1022 -19.28 -2.44 36.67
C VAL A 1022 -20.77 -2.04 36.65
N ASP A 1023 -21.67 -3.02 36.48
CA ASP A 1023 -23.14 -2.89 36.47
C ASP A 1023 -23.71 -1.89 35.43
N LEU A 1024 -22.94 -1.54 34.41
CA LEU A 1024 -23.38 -0.72 33.26
C LEU A 1024 -24.15 -1.56 32.23
N LEU A 1025 -25.11 -2.34 32.71
CA LEU A 1025 -25.87 -3.35 31.98
C LEU A 1025 -26.52 -2.79 30.71
N ASP A 1026 -27.17 -1.63 30.81
CA ASP A 1026 -27.88 -1.00 29.70
C ASP A 1026 -26.94 -0.62 28.54
N ARG A 1027 -25.69 -0.21 28.86
CA ARG A 1027 -24.65 0.12 27.86
C ARG A 1027 -24.08 -1.14 27.21
N ALA A 1028 -23.80 -2.17 28.00
CA ALA A 1028 -23.39 -3.48 27.49
C ALA A 1028 -24.45 -4.08 26.54
N ALA A 1029 -25.72 -3.96 26.91
CA ALA A 1029 -26.84 -4.45 26.09
C ALA A 1029 -26.98 -3.69 24.76
N ILE A 1030 -26.76 -2.37 24.73
CA ILE A 1030 -26.76 -1.58 23.47
C ILE A 1030 -25.66 -2.06 22.51
N LEU A 1031 -24.47 -2.38 23.02
CA LEU A 1031 -23.36 -2.91 22.21
C LEU A 1031 -23.71 -4.29 21.61
N LEU A 1032 -24.21 -5.22 22.43
CA LEU A 1032 -24.55 -6.57 21.95
C LEU A 1032 -25.79 -6.60 21.06
N ASP A 1033 -26.79 -5.75 21.29
CA ASP A 1033 -27.98 -5.57 20.42
C ASP A 1033 -27.57 -5.22 18.99
N ARG A 1034 -26.74 -4.19 18.84
CA ARG A 1034 -26.22 -3.78 17.53
C ARG A 1034 -25.36 -4.87 16.88
N GLN A 1035 -24.61 -5.65 17.67
CA GLN A 1035 -23.81 -6.76 17.18
C GLN A 1035 -24.68 -7.92 16.68
N VAL A 1036 -25.72 -8.30 17.43
CA VAL A 1036 -26.69 -9.34 17.06
C VAL A 1036 -27.45 -8.94 15.80
N ARG A 1037 -27.92 -7.69 15.71
CA ARG A 1037 -28.72 -7.20 14.58
C ARG A 1037 -27.93 -7.07 13.28
N PHE A 1038 -26.72 -6.49 13.33
CA PHE A 1038 -26.02 -6.03 12.12
C PHE A 1038 -24.68 -6.74 11.81
N ARG A 1039 -24.14 -7.58 12.71
CA ARG A 1039 -22.82 -8.22 12.51
C ARG A 1039 -22.82 -9.74 12.54
N LEU A 1040 -23.65 -10.37 13.38
CA LEU A 1040 -23.57 -11.82 13.62
C LEU A 1040 -24.62 -12.63 12.87
N GLN A 1041 -24.23 -13.85 12.46
CA GLN A 1041 -25.09 -14.85 11.84
C GLN A 1041 -24.83 -16.23 12.46
N GLY A 1042 -25.76 -17.19 12.27
CA GLY A 1042 -25.61 -18.58 12.72
C GLY A 1042 -25.46 -18.74 14.24
N VAL A 1043 -24.78 -19.81 14.66
CA VAL A 1043 -24.52 -20.14 16.08
C VAL A 1043 -23.89 -18.97 16.87
N PRO A 1044 -22.91 -18.18 16.33
CA PRO A 1044 -22.43 -16.97 17.00
C PRO A 1044 -23.52 -15.93 17.32
N LYS A 1045 -24.49 -15.72 16.42
CA LYS A 1045 -25.65 -14.83 16.67
C LYS A 1045 -26.46 -15.33 17.85
N ALA A 1046 -26.76 -16.63 17.89
CA ALA A 1046 -27.50 -17.25 18.98
C ALA A 1046 -26.74 -17.19 20.32
N LYS A 1047 -25.43 -17.43 20.35
CA LYS A 1047 -24.62 -17.31 21.58
C LYS A 1047 -24.65 -15.89 22.15
N VAL A 1048 -24.41 -14.87 21.31
CA VAL A 1048 -24.38 -13.47 21.77
C VAL A 1048 -25.79 -12.93 22.08
N GLY A 1049 -26.82 -13.33 21.34
CA GLY A 1049 -28.21 -12.99 21.67
C GLY A 1049 -28.67 -13.61 23.00
N SER A 1050 -28.14 -14.77 23.38
CA SER A 1050 -28.36 -15.35 24.72
C SER A 1050 -27.69 -14.53 25.84
N ARG A 1051 -26.49 -13.98 25.59
CA ARG A 1051 -25.81 -13.06 26.52
C ARG A 1051 -26.59 -11.75 26.65
N LEU A 1052 -27.03 -11.15 25.53
CA LEU A 1052 -27.89 -9.97 25.50
C LEU A 1052 -29.20 -10.18 26.29
N ALA A 1053 -29.87 -11.31 26.09
CA ALA A 1053 -31.09 -11.64 26.83
C ALA A 1053 -30.84 -11.81 28.34
N LEU A 1054 -29.70 -12.38 28.75
CA LEU A 1054 -29.31 -12.46 30.16
C LEU A 1054 -29.03 -11.07 30.76
N ILE A 1055 -28.32 -10.18 30.05
CA ILE A 1055 -28.11 -8.79 30.50
C ILE A 1055 -29.47 -8.09 30.67
N ARG A 1056 -30.36 -8.19 29.67
CA ARG A 1056 -31.71 -7.62 29.74
C ARG A 1056 -32.55 -8.20 30.89
N LEU A 1057 -32.37 -9.47 31.28
CA LEU A 1057 -33.02 -10.04 32.46
C LEU A 1057 -32.45 -9.52 33.79
N LEU A 1058 -31.13 -9.37 33.91
CA LEU A 1058 -30.49 -8.77 35.09
C LEU A 1058 -30.94 -7.32 35.31
N ASP A 1059 -31.14 -6.61 34.20
CA ASP A 1059 -31.64 -5.24 34.04
C ASP A 1059 -33.19 -5.13 34.11
N ARG A 1060 -33.89 -6.24 34.42
CA ARG A 1060 -35.36 -6.35 34.53
C ARG A 1060 -36.17 -6.03 33.26
N GLN A 1061 -35.53 -5.95 32.10
CA GLN A 1061 -36.15 -5.65 30.81
C GLN A 1061 -36.66 -6.93 30.10
N SER A 1062 -37.50 -7.71 30.77
CA SER A 1062 -37.94 -9.07 30.38
C SER A 1062 -38.48 -9.18 28.95
N GLN A 1063 -39.26 -8.21 28.48
CA GLN A 1063 -39.79 -8.17 27.12
C GLN A 1063 -38.67 -8.08 26.07
N LYS A 1064 -37.69 -7.18 26.27
CA LYS A 1064 -36.52 -7.08 25.38
C LYS A 1064 -35.60 -8.31 25.45
N ALA A 1065 -35.65 -9.07 26.55
CA ALA A 1065 -34.95 -10.36 26.63
C ALA A 1065 -35.59 -11.43 25.74
N LEU A 1066 -36.91 -11.40 25.52
CA LEU A 1066 -37.56 -12.24 24.51
C LEU A 1066 -37.19 -11.80 23.09
N GLU A 1067 -37.29 -10.51 22.80
CA GLU A 1067 -36.89 -9.93 21.50
C GLU A 1067 -35.44 -10.31 21.14
N ALA A 1068 -34.51 -10.19 22.10
CA ALA A 1068 -33.11 -10.60 21.93
C ALA A 1068 -32.94 -12.11 21.66
N LEU A 1069 -33.78 -12.98 22.20
CA LEU A 1069 -33.76 -14.42 21.90
C LEU A 1069 -34.39 -14.72 20.52
N ASP A 1070 -35.47 -14.03 20.16
CA ASP A 1070 -36.22 -14.26 18.95
C ASP A 1070 -35.47 -13.74 17.70
N GLU A 1071 -34.90 -12.53 17.77
CA GLU A 1071 -34.01 -12.01 16.72
C GLU A 1071 -32.72 -12.84 16.55
N SER A 1072 -32.30 -13.58 17.57
CA SER A 1072 -31.06 -14.39 17.56
C SER A 1072 -31.27 -15.88 17.26
N VAL A 1073 -32.46 -16.28 16.78
CA VAL A 1073 -32.70 -17.66 16.31
C VAL A 1073 -31.75 -18.01 15.17
N ALA A 1074 -31.18 -19.22 15.24
CA ALA A 1074 -30.33 -19.80 14.20
C ALA A 1074 -30.49 -21.33 14.19
N PRO A 1075 -30.30 -22.00 13.04
CA PRO A 1075 -30.23 -23.47 12.95
C PRO A 1075 -28.88 -24.00 13.46
N GLY A 1076 -28.80 -25.31 13.70
CA GLY A 1076 -27.54 -25.99 14.04
C GLY A 1076 -26.98 -25.66 15.42
N LEU A 1077 -27.83 -25.28 16.38
CA LEU A 1077 -27.43 -25.07 17.78
C LEU A 1077 -27.11 -26.42 18.45
N ASP A 1078 -26.12 -26.44 19.33
CA ASP A 1078 -25.88 -27.57 20.21
C ASP A 1078 -26.98 -27.69 21.29
N ALA A 1079 -27.04 -28.85 21.95
CA ALA A 1079 -28.07 -29.14 22.95
C ALA A 1079 -27.97 -28.24 24.20
N GLN A 1080 -26.77 -27.87 24.65
CA GLN A 1080 -26.56 -27.07 25.85
C GLN A 1080 -27.02 -25.63 25.64
N LEU A 1081 -26.60 -25.01 24.54
CA LEU A 1081 -27.04 -23.68 24.11
C LEU A 1081 -28.56 -23.64 23.84
N SER A 1082 -29.11 -24.71 23.25
CA SER A 1082 -30.57 -24.82 23.02
C SER A 1082 -31.35 -24.86 24.33
N LEU A 1083 -30.92 -25.65 25.30
CA LEU A 1083 -31.55 -25.70 26.64
C LEU A 1083 -31.33 -24.39 27.41
N GLN A 1084 -30.15 -23.80 27.36
CA GLN A 1084 -29.87 -22.49 27.98
C GLN A 1084 -30.82 -21.41 27.46
N ARG A 1085 -30.98 -21.30 26.13
CA ARG A 1085 -31.93 -20.37 25.50
C ARG A 1085 -33.37 -20.64 25.90
N LYS A 1086 -33.75 -21.91 26.07
CA LYS A 1086 -35.06 -22.33 26.58
C LYS A 1086 -35.29 -21.88 28.03
N ARG A 1087 -34.29 -22.01 28.90
CA ARG A 1087 -34.32 -21.54 30.30
C ARG A 1087 -34.41 -20.00 30.39
N LEU A 1088 -33.63 -19.28 29.57
CA LEU A 1088 -33.72 -17.82 29.48
C LEU A 1088 -35.11 -17.35 29.00
N ARG A 1089 -35.67 -17.99 27.96
CA ARG A 1089 -37.04 -17.71 27.49
C ARG A 1089 -38.08 -18.00 28.58
N ALA A 1090 -37.98 -19.14 29.26
CA ALA A 1090 -38.89 -19.48 30.36
C ALA A 1090 -38.82 -18.46 31.51
N ARG A 1091 -37.62 -17.97 31.87
CA ARG A 1091 -37.48 -16.90 32.87
C ARG A 1091 -38.13 -15.60 32.40
N ALA A 1092 -37.88 -15.17 31.16
CA ALA A 1092 -38.46 -13.94 30.63
C ALA A 1092 -40.00 -13.98 30.55
N ILE A 1093 -40.59 -15.10 30.12
CA ILE A 1093 -42.05 -15.31 30.10
C ILE A 1093 -42.64 -15.31 31.51
N PHE A 1094 -41.95 -15.94 32.48
CA PHE A 1094 -42.39 -15.94 33.88
C PHE A 1094 -42.37 -14.55 34.52
N GLU A 1095 -41.33 -13.74 34.30
CA GLU A 1095 -41.27 -12.35 34.79
C GLU A 1095 -42.24 -11.40 34.05
N LEU A 1096 -42.94 -11.88 33.01
CA LEU A 1096 -44.09 -11.21 32.37
C LEU A 1096 -45.45 -11.75 32.86
N GLY A 1097 -45.45 -12.69 33.82
CA GLY A 1097 -46.64 -13.23 34.50
C GLY A 1097 -47.10 -14.62 34.06
N ASP A 1098 -46.62 -15.16 32.93
CA ASP A 1098 -47.06 -16.47 32.42
C ASP A 1098 -46.21 -17.62 32.98
N ALA A 1099 -46.47 -17.99 34.22
CA ALA A 1099 -45.87 -19.15 34.88
C ALA A 1099 -46.18 -20.48 34.15
N GLN A 1100 -47.35 -20.62 33.52
CA GLN A 1100 -47.79 -21.89 32.92
C GLN A 1100 -47.01 -22.22 31.65
N THR A 1101 -46.80 -21.24 30.76
CA THR A 1101 -45.95 -21.42 29.57
C THR A 1101 -44.48 -21.60 29.97
N ALA A 1102 -44.00 -20.89 31.00
CA ALA A 1102 -42.64 -21.09 31.53
C ALA A 1102 -42.42 -22.54 32.02
N LEU A 1103 -43.32 -23.09 32.83
CA LEU A 1103 -43.26 -24.49 33.29
C LEU A 1103 -43.40 -25.48 32.12
N LYS A 1104 -44.28 -25.21 31.15
CA LYS A 1104 -44.45 -26.03 29.93
C LYS A 1104 -43.17 -26.08 29.08
N LEU A 1105 -42.40 -24.98 29.01
CA LEU A 1105 -41.09 -24.97 28.37
C LEU A 1105 -40.06 -25.82 29.15
N LEU A 1106 -40.07 -25.76 30.48
CA LEU A 1106 -39.09 -26.45 31.34
C LEU A 1106 -39.35 -27.96 31.53
N ARG A 1107 -40.55 -28.47 31.22
CA ARG A 1107 -40.97 -29.87 31.51
C ARG A 1107 -40.01 -30.98 31.05
N ARG A 1108 -39.23 -30.80 29.98
CA ARG A 1108 -38.26 -31.78 29.46
C ARG A 1108 -36.79 -31.38 29.69
N ASP A 1109 -36.53 -30.45 30.59
CA ASP A 1109 -35.16 -30.05 30.99
C ASP A 1109 -34.94 -30.49 32.45
N GLU A 1110 -34.12 -31.52 32.64
CA GLU A 1110 -33.83 -32.11 33.95
C GLU A 1110 -32.54 -31.55 34.58
N THR A 1111 -31.90 -30.57 33.94
CA THR A 1111 -30.70 -29.90 34.50
C THR A 1111 -30.99 -29.23 35.85
N ARG A 1112 -29.93 -29.06 36.67
CA ARG A 1112 -30.04 -28.39 37.98
C ARG A 1112 -30.58 -26.97 37.82
N GLU A 1113 -30.17 -26.26 36.78
CA GLU A 1113 -30.64 -24.92 36.41
C GLU A 1113 -32.14 -24.89 36.08
N ALA A 1114 -32.67 -25.90 35.40
CA ALA A 1114 -34.10 -26.01 35.11
C ALA A 1114 -34.92 -26.39 36.35
N ARG A 1115 -34.40 -27.25 37.23
CA ARG A 1115 -35.00 -27.55 38.53
C ARG A 1115 -35.02 -26.32 39.44
N LEU A 1116 -33.92 -25.57 39.55
CA LEU A 1116 -33.86 -24.29 40.29
C LEU A 1116 -34.88 -23.29 39.78
N LEU A 1117 -35.05 -23.17 38.45
CA LEU A 1117 -36.05 -22.28 37.87
C LEU A 1117 -37.48 -22.78 38.07
N ARG A 1118 -37.75 -24.10 38.06
CA ARG A 1118 -39.06 -24.66 38.44
C ARG A 1118 -39.38 -24.38 39.91
N ALA A 1119 -38.42 -24.53 40.81
CA ALA A 1119 -38.60 -24.27 42.24
C ALA A 1119 -38.94 -22.79 42.52
N ASP A 1120 -38.21 -21.84 41.91
CA ASP A 1120 -38.52 -20.39 42.01
C ASP A 1120 -39.91 -20.06 41.44
N ILE A 1121 -40.30 -20.64 40.30
CA ILE A 1121 -41.66 -20.46 39.76
C ILE A 1121 -42.71 -20.98 40.73
N TYR A 1122 -42.63 -22.24 41.18
CA TYR A 1122 -43.63 -22.82 42.08
C TYR A 1122 -43.70 -22.09 43.43
N TRP A 1123 -42.56 -21.67 43.99
CA TRP A 1123 -42.49 -20.86 45.21
C TRP A 1123 -43.20 -19.51 45.03
N ARG A 1124 -42.88 -18.77 43.97
CA ARG A 1124 -43.48 -17.46 43.69
C ARG A 1124 -44.95 -17.54 43.24
N THR A 1125 -45.43 -18.69 42.77
CA THR A 1125 -46.87 -18.96 42.54
C THR A 1125 -47.55 -19.67 43.72
N GLN A 1126 -46.90 -19.79 44.88
CA GLN A 1126 -47.43 -20.40 46.11
C GLN A 1126 -47.90 -21.86 45.95
N ASP A 1127 -47.34 -22.59 44.98
CA ASP A 1127 -47.58 -24.01 44.72
C ASP A 1127 -46.65 -24.86 45.60
N TRP A 1128 -46.79 -24.68 46.93
CA TRP A 1128 -45.83 -25.15 47.94
C TRP A 1128 -45.54 -26.65 47.84
N LYS A 1129 -46.55 -27.45 47.51
CA LYS A 1129 -46.41 -28.90 47.34
C LYS A 1129 -45.45 -29.28 46.19
N LYS A 1130 -45.60 -28.65 45.00
CA LYS A 1130 -44.68 -28.90 43.88
C LYS A 1130 -43.32 -28.25 44.08
N ALA A 1131 -43.28 -27.11 44.79
CA ALA A 1131 -42.02 -26.53 45.22
C ALA A 1131 -41.25 -27.50 46.14
N ALA A 1132 -41.91 -28.16 47.10
CA ALA A 1132 -41.31 -29.16 47.99
C ALA A 1132 -40.79 -30.38 47.23
N GLU A 1133 -41.54 -30.89 46.26
CA GLU A 1133 -41.10 -31.98 45.36
C GLU A 1133 -39.80 -31.60 44.64
N VAL A 1134 -39.72 -30.42 44.02
CA VAL A 1134 -38.53 -29.98 43.26
C VAL A 1134 -37.36 -29.59 44.17
N PHE A 1135 -37.58 -29.05 45.38
CA PHE A 1135 -36.49 -28.84 46.33
C PHE A 1135 -35.88 -30.16 46.81
N LYS A 1136 -36.70 -31.20 47.01
CA LYS A 1136 -36.22 -32.57 47.30
C LYS A 1136 -35.35 -33.12 46.16
N GLU A 1137 -35.75 -32.93 44.89
CA GLU A 1137 -34.94 -33.26 43.71
C GLU A 1137 -33.62 -32.46 43.61
N LEU A 1138 -33.55 -31.26 44.20
CA LEU A 1138 -32.38 -30.39 44.18
C LEU A 1138 -31.36 -30.70 45.29
N ILE A 1139 -31.83 -31.23 46.42
CA ILE A 1139 -31.00 -31.70 47.55
C ILE A 1139 -30.42 -33.08 47.22
N GLY A 1140 -31.23 -33.98 46.67
CA GLY A 1140 -30.80 -35.34 46.32
C GLY A 1140 -30.31 -36.12 47.54
N GLN A 1141 -29.03 -36.48 47.56
CA GLN A 1141 -28.36 -37.21 48.65
C GLN A 1141 -27.44 -36.33 49.52
N ALA A 1142 -27.42 -35.00 49.32
CA ALA A 1142 -26.55 -34.11 50.10
C ALA A 1142 -26.79 -34.26 51.61
N GLY A 1143 -25.73 -34.54 52.37
CA GLY A 1143 -25.79 -34.82 53.82
C GLY A 1143 -26.16 -36.27 54.17
N GLN A 1144 -26.91 -36.97 53.31
CA GLN A 1144 -27.21 -38.40 53.47
C GLN A 1144 -26.02 -39.29 53.06
N ASP A 1145 -25.04 -38.74 52.34
CA ASP A 1145 -23.81 -39.40 51.90
C ASP A 1145 -22.65 -39.31 52.91
N GLY A 1146 -22.91 -38.79 54.13
CA GLY A 1146 -21.92 -38.60 55.18
C GLY A 1146 -20.98 -37.41 54.96
N ARG A 1147 -21.17 -36.60 53.91
CA ARG A 1147 -20.42 -35.36 53.71
C ARG A 1147 -21.04 -34.20 54.50
N ARG A 1148 -20.22 -33.23 54.90
CA ARG A 1148 -20.71 -31.99 55.53
C ARG A 1148 -21.45 -31.14 54.49
N ILE A 1149 -22.63 -30.68 54.86
CA ILE A 1149 -23.48 -29.77 54.09
C ILE A 1149 -22.78 -28.41 53.89
N ASP A 1150 -22.81 -27.88 52.66
CA ASP A 1150 -22.39 -26.50 52.35
C ASP A 1150 -23.57 -25.50 52.47
N ASP A 1151 -23.28 -24.19 52.58
CA ASP A 1151 -24.33 -23.16 52.77
C ASP A 1151 -25.37 -23.12 51.63
N SER A 1152 -25.02 -23.52 50.41
CA SER A 1152 -25.98 -23.60 49.28
C SER A 1152 -26.91 -24.81 49.41
N GLN A 1153 -26.40 -25.93 49.92
CA GLN A 1153 -27.17 -27.12 50.26
C GLN A 1153 -28.06 -26.86 51.48
N ALA A 1154 -27.53 -26.20 52.51
CA ALA A 1154 -28.29 -25.80 53.70
C ALA A 1154 -29.44 -24.84 53.34
N THR A 1155 -29.20 -23.89 52.42
CA THR A 1155 -30.26 -23.03 51.86
C THR A 1155 -31.35 -23.85 51.16
N LEU A 1156 -30.99 -24.84 50.35
CA LEU A 1156 -31.97 -25.71 49.67
C LEU A 1156 -32.80 -26.55 50.67
N ILE A 1157 -32.17 -27.06 51.73
CA ILE A 1157 -32.84 -27.83 52.79
C ILE A 1157 -33.74 -26.93 53.66
N LEU A 1158 -33.32 -25.71 53.96
CA LEU A 1158 -34.14 -24.71 54.64
C LEU A 1158 -35.38 -24.37 53.80
N ASN A 1159 -35.20 -24.07 52.51
CA ASN A 1159 -36.31 -23.81 51.59
C ASN A 1159 -37.24 -25.02 51.49
N TRP A 1160 -36.72 -26.25 51.48
CA TRP A 1160 -37.54 -27.46 51.52
C TRP A 1160 -38.39 -27.51 52.79
N ALA A 1161 -37.80 -27.31 53.97
CA ALA A 1161 -38.53 -27.26 55.24
C ALA A 1161 -39.61 -26.16 55.27
N VAL A 1162 -39.34 -24.98 54.70
CA VAL A 1162 -40.38 -23.93 54.52
C VAL A 1162 -41.50 -24.45 53.62
N THR A 1163 -41.21 -25.01 52.45
CA THR A 1163 -42.26 -25.50 51.54
C THR A 1163 -43.13 -26.59 52.15
N LEU A 1164 -42.56 -27.48 52.96
CA LEU A 1164 -43.31 -28.53 53.67
C LEU A 1164 -44.20 -27.95 54.78
N SER A 1165 -43.69 -26.97 55.53
CA SER A 1165 -44.45 -26.27 56.58
C SER A 1165 -45.56 -25.39 56.00
N MET A 1166 -45.38 -24.87 54.77
CA MET A 1166 -46.38 -24.12 54.00
C MET A 1166 -47.35 -25.00 53.20
N SER A 1167 -47.09 -26.31 53.09
CA SER A 1167 -48.00 -27.31 52.50
C SER A 1167 -48.59 -28.27 53.53
N ASP A 1168 -48.41 -27.98 54.83
CA ASP A 1168 -48.81 -28.78 55.99
C ASP A 1168 -48.39 -30.27 55.92
N ASP A 1169 -47.25 -30.57 55.26
CA ASP A 1169 -46.66 -31.92 55.19
C ASP A 1169 -45.72 -32.15 56.38
N PHE A 1170 -46.34 -32.28 57.56
CA PHE A 1170 -45.64 -32.49 58.83
C PHE A 1170 -44.85 -33.81 58.88
N ASP A 1171 -45.27 -34.83 58.11
CA ASP A 1171 -44.57 -36.11 58.01
C ASP A 1171 -43.22 -35.99 57.29
N GLN A 1172 -43.16 -35.30 56.15
CA GLN A 1172 -41.88 -35.00 55.51
C GLN A 1172 -41.06 -34.00 56.36
N LEU A 1173 -41.70 -33.02 57.02
CA LEU A 1173 -41.01 -32.01 57.83
C LEU A 1173 -40.32 -32.63 59.06
N ASN A 1174 -40.99 -33.58 59.73
CA ASN A 1174 -40.40 -34.34 60.83
C ASN A 1174 -39.21 -35.19 60.36
N ARG A 1175 -39.32 -35.86 59.21
CA ARG A 1175 -38.21 -36.59 58.58
C ARG A 1175 -37.05 -35.65 58.19
N ALA A 1176 -37.35 -34.46 57.66
CA ALA A 1176 -36.35 -33.45 57.34
C ALA A 1176 -35.55 -33.04 58.58
N ARG A 1177 -36.22 -32.81 59.72
CA ARG A 1177 -35.57 -32.53 61.00
C ARG A 1177 -34.66 -33.69 61.44
N GLN A 1178 -35.15 -34.93 61.36
CA GLN A 1178 -34.39 -36.14 61.76
C GLN A 1178 -33.12 -36.34 60.93
N ILE A 1179 -33.19 -36.13 59.61
CA ILE A 1179 -32.06 -36.35 58.71
C ILE A 1179 -31.05 -35.20 58.80
N TYR A 1180 -31.51 -33.95 58.73
CA TYR A 1180 -30.62 -32.79 58.52
C TYR A 1180 -30.34 -31.95 59.78
N GLY A 1181 -31.07 -32.14 60.89
CA GLY A 1181 -30.96 -31.28 62.08
C GLY A 1181 -29.54 -31.17 62.64
N GLN A 1182 -28.87 -32.30 62.87
CA GLN A 1182 -27.48 -32.34 63.35
C GLN A 1182 -26.47 -31.78 62.34
N GLN A 1183 -26.81 -31.83 61.05
CA GLN A 1183 -25.91 -31.45 59.96
C GLN A 1183 -25.98 -29.95 59.66
N ILE A 1184 -27.18 -29.37 59.75
CA ILE A 1184 -27.44 -27.92 59.65
C ILE A 1184 -26.97 -27.17 60.91
N ASP A 1185 -26.84 -27.83 62.06
CA ASP A 1185 -26.31 -27.21 63.29
C ASP A 1185 -24.90 -26.59 63.14
N GLY A 1186 -24.14 -27.02 62.12
CA GLY A 1186 -22.83 -26.46 61.73
C GLY A 1186 -22.88 -25.40 60.63
N THR A 1187 -24.03 -24.76 60.40
CA THR A 1187 -24.27 -23.75 59.34
C THR A 1187 -24.98 -22.51 59.91
N SER A 1188 -24.98 -21.41 59.16
CA SER A 1188 -25.67 -20.16 59.53
C SER A 1188 -27.21 -20.30 59.61
N TYR A 1189 -27.79 -21.35 59.02
CA TYR A 1189 -29.24 -21.57 58.92
C TYR A 1189 -29.83 -22.34 60.10
N ARG A 1190 -29.02 -22.70 61.10
CA ARG A 1190 -29.39 -23.52 62.28
C ARG A 1190 -30.68 -23.08 62.96
N GLU A 1191 -30.78 -21.82 63.34
CA GLU A 1191 -31.88 -21.31 64.16
C GLU A 1191 -33.20 -21.31 63.37
N ALA A 1192 -33.16 -20.84 62.13
CA ALA A 1192 -34.31 -20.84 61.23
C ALA A 1192 -34.83 -22.26 60.97
N PHE A 1193 -33.94 -23.21 60.64
CA PHE A 1193 -34.33 -24.60 60.37
C PHE A 1193 -34.95 -25.28 61.60
N ARG A 1194 -34.35 -25.09 62.79
CA ARG A 1194 -34.91 -25.57 64.06
C ARG A 1194 -36.29 -24.96 64.34
N LEU A 1195 -36.46 -23.66 64.14
CA LEU A 1195 -37.73 -22.96 64.37
C LEU A 1195 -38.85 -23.45 63.43
N ILE A 1196 -38.57 -23.55 62.13
CA ILE A 1196 -39.54 -24.01 61.12
C ILE A 1196 -39.96 -25.47 61.35
N THR A 1197 -39.02 -26.33 61.76
CA THR A 1197 -39.32 -27.75 62.04
C THR A 1197 -39.99 -27.99 63.39
N ASN A 1198 -39.80 -27.10 64.39
CA ASN A 1198 -40.35 -27.25 65.75
C ASN A 1198 -41.79 -26.75 65.93
N ARG A 1199 -42.59 -26.70 64.85
CA ARG A 1199 -44.02 -26.40 64.93
C ARG A 1199 -44.73 -27.40 65.85
N THR A 1200 -45.36 -26.89 66.90
CA THR A 1200 -46.40 -27.59 67.68
C THR A 1200 -47.70 -26.81 67.46
N GLU A 1201 -48.86 -27.45 67.62
CA GLU A 1201 -50.16 -26.81 67.33
C GLU A 1201 -50.43 -25.62 68.27
N GLY A 1202 -50.54 -24.39 67.73
CA GLY A 1202 -50.94 -23.22 68.52
C GLY A 1202 -50.60 -21.84 67.92
N GLU A 1203 -49.33 -21.55 67.66
CA GLU A 1203 -48.85 -20.16 67.55
C GLU A 1203 -48.70 -19.66 66.10
N LEU A 1204 -49.68 -18.88 65.62
CA LEU A 1204 -49.68 -18.29 64.27
C LEU A 1204 -49.00 -16.90 64.18
N SER A 1205 -48.93 -16.14 65.27
CA SER A 1205 -48.48 -14.74 65.29
C SER A 1205 -46.99 -14.58 65.00
N ASP A 1206 -46.18 -15.41 65.63
CA ASP A 1206 -44.72 -15.33 65.58
C ASP A 1206 -44.20 -15.89 64.25
N PHE A 1207 -44.95 -16.83 63.66
CA PHE A 1207 -44.72 -17.28 62.29
C PHE A 1207 -44.89 -16.13 61.28
N LEU A 1208 -45.97 -15.34 61.39
CA LEU A 1208 -46.23 -14.24 60.46
C LEU A 1208 -45.19 -13.12 60.55
N THR A 1209 -44.80 -12.72 61.76
CA THR A 1209 -43.76 -11.69 61.96
C THR A 1209 -42.37 -12.17 61.53
N LEU A 1210 -42.07 -13.47 61.65
CA LEU A 1210 -40.84 -14.05 61.12
C LEU A 1210 -40.87 -14.22 59.60
N THR A 1211 -42.00 -14.60 58.99
CA THR A 1211 -42.12 -14.63 57.52
C THR A 1211 -41.95 -13.25 56.90
N ALA A 1212 -42.38 -12.17 57.56
CA ALA A 1212 -42.09 -10.81 57.09
C ALA A 1212 -40.56 -10.53 57.03
N ARG A 1213 -39.79 -10.97 58.04
CA ARG A 1213 -38.31 -10.90 58.01
C ARG A 1213 -37.70 -11.82 56.95
N PHE A 1214 -38.33 -12.94 56.63
CA PHE A 1214 -37.90 -13.84 55.56
C PHE A 1214 -38.40 -13.45 54.16
N GLU A 1215 -39.39 -12.57 54.01
CA GLU A 1215 -39.75 -11.95 52.73
C GLU A 1215 -38.70 -10.93 52.27
N GLU A 1216 -38.02 -10.23 53.19
CA GLU A 1216 -36.83 -9.43 52.86
C GLU A 1216 -35.68 -10.28 52.31
N ILE A 1217 -35.52 -11.50 52.83
CA ILE A 1217 -34.60 -12.54 52.32
C ILE A 1217 -35.17 -13.22 51.06
N GLY A 1218 -36.50 -13.17 50.86
CA GLY A 1218 -37.30 -13.88 49.87
C GLY A 1218 -37.09 -13.47 48.41
N ARG A 1219 -36.10 -12.62 48.11
CA ARG A 1219 -35.62 -12.37 46.74
C ARG A 1219 -34.74 -13.51 46.25
N PHE A 1220 -35.27 -14.73 46.25
CA PHE A 1220 -34.60 -15.96 45.79
C PHE A 1220 -34.49 -15.99 44.25
N GLN A 1221 -33.79 -15.02 43.66
CA GLN A 1221 -33.44 -14.98 42.24
C GLN A 1221 -32.39 -16.05 41.88
N ALA A 1222 -32.42 -17.24 42.49
CA ALA A 1222 -31.34 -18.24 42.47
C ALA A 1222 -30.82 -18.59 41.08
N PHE A 1223 -31.69 -18.60 40.08
CA PHE A 1223 -31.30 -18.70 38.67
C PHE A 1223 -30.39 -17.53 38.25
N LEU A 1224 -30.84 -16.27 38.39
CA LEU A 1224 -30.07 -15.08 38.01
C LEU A 1224 -28.90 -14.77 38.96
N SER A 1225 -28.97 -15.11 40.25
CA SER A 1225 -27.82 -14.98 41.15
C SER A 1225 -26.71 -15.93 40.74
N SER A 1226 -27.02 -17.20 40.43
CA SER A 1226 -26.02 -18.15 39.90
C SER A 1226 -25.33 -17.68 38.61
N TYR A 1227 -25.97 -16.80 37.83
CA TYR A 1227 -25.33 -16.09 36.71
C TYR A 1227 -24.56 -14.84 37.16
N ARG A 1228 -25.10 -14.01 38.05
CA ARG A 1228 -24.42 -12.82 38.60
C ARG A 1228 -23.15 -13.18 39.38
N ASP A 1229 -23.12 -14.31 40.07
CA ASP A 1229 -21.95 -14.79 40.79
C ASP A 1229 -20.90 -15.33 39.81
N LYS A 1230 -21.30 -16.13 38.81
CA LYS A 1230 -20.42 -16.51 37.69
C LYS A 1230 -19.83 -15.30 36.94
N LEU A 1231 -20.53 -14.16 36.95
CA LEU A 1231 -20.08 -12.89 36.33
C LEU A 1231 -19.12 -12.05 37.19
N LYS A 1232 -18.98 -12.35 38.49
CA LYS A 1232 -17.90 -11.78 39.32
C LYS A 1232 -16.58 -12.46 38.97
N ASP A 1233 -16.63 -13.79 38.86
CA ASP A 1233 -15.43 -14.63 38.76
C ASP A 1233 -14.96 -14.85 37.31
N ASN A 1234 -15.86 -14.70 36.31
CA ASN A 1234 -15.57 -14.95 34.90
C ASN A 1234 -16.23 -13.89 33.98
N PRO A 1235 -15.63 -13.59 32.81
CA PRO A 1235 -16.27 -12.74 31.80
C PRO A 1235 -17.52 -13.43 31.22
N LEU A 1236 -18.55 -12.64 30.87
CA LEU A 1236 -19.81 -13.12 30.29
C LEU A 1236 -19.59 -13.95 29.00
N SER A 1237 -18.49 -13.70 28.29
CA SER A 1237 -18.07 -14.49 27.12
C SER A 1237 -17.64 -15.93 27.42
N ALA A 1238 -17.23 -16.27 28.65
CA ALA A 1238 -16.90 -17.63 29.06
C ALA A 1238 -18.14 -18.48 29.44
N VAL A 1239 -19.31 -17.85 29.58
CA VAL A 1239 -20.54 -18.50 30.09
C VAL A 1239 -21.31 -19.27 29.00
N ASN A 1240 -21.06 -18.98 27.71
CA ASN A 1240 -21.78 -19.57 26.55
C ASN A 1240 -20.83 -20.01 25.42
#